data_AF-A0A955Z2V9-F1
#
_entry.id   AF-A0A955Z2V9-F1
#
_cell.length_a   1.000
_cell.length_b   1.000
_cell.length_c   1.000
_cell.angle_alpha   90.00
_cell.angle_beta   90.00
_cell.angle_gamma   90.00
#
_symmetry.space_group_name_H-M   'P 1'
#
loop_
_entity.id
_entity.type
_entity.pdbx_description
1 polymer ?
#
loop_
_entity_poly.entity_id
_entity_poly.type
_entity_poly.pdbx_seq_one_letter_code
_entity_poly.pdbx_strand_id
1 'polypeptide(L)'
;MSRWKSLWRDRSRRAKARMIFYPALLPLVCGGAAYMTVMPGQSHQGALAPLDAEGRARADALRADVVALVGDGRERSQRVDGTLDRAADHIVDALGSAGYPVQRLGYASDQARVVNVEATLAGQGDAASIVVVGAHYDTAAGAPGADDNASGVAAMLAIARALARERFTPSRTLRFVAFANEEPPFFWNEEMGSLVYAKACKAKGERIAAMLSLETLGYFSDERGSQKYPPVVSWFYPDRGDFIGFVGNTSSRSLVRASVGAFRRHARFPSEGAALPGFVAGVGWSDHWSFWQQGYPAVMVTDTAPFRNPHYHQASDRPETLDYDRLSRVTDGLVAVVKELAGASDGAPAGATADVDAGSAKDRPGAPSDRDGGAADRDADAAGAEVSLTTTPAVRGRVVRLRDEPALLANASLLHKHFGAPFPRPLLTESVRLDAAGRRAWLVVDEAKARASSSGQATPLLLVVDDKGALLWSKESPVAGITAPVAGISLGAGPRGRVAIAACDPPTSTVALRVWDDDGAPFADFVALSGGACSDVTLLYWPRHGWVLAAPRDKGTAAQRVSESGSLVWGAGLEIAGRSASPVSLAVDTRGTFVAVQAARAPGDAGGDRVLAYRYDARGAPLWEAPVDLGAGPSAPQDRRFTLGRPLHGVVRVTLDRTGKSAREVDVASTGEVLPVGARAGRDAGR
;
A
#
# COMPACT_ATOMS: atom_id res chain seq x y z
N MET A 1 -39.06 65.61 2.33
CA MET A 1 -37.95 65.74 3.31
C MET A 1 -38.40 65.99 4.77
N SER A 2 -39.51 66.68 5.07
CA SER A 2 -39.91 66.99 6.46
C SER A 2 -40.36 65.78 7.31
N ARG A 3 -41.05 64.81 6.71
CA ARG A 3 -41.46 63.55 7.38
C ARG A 3 -40.28 62.69 7.84
N TRP A 4 -39.21 62.63 7.07
CA TRP A 4 -37.99 61.90 7.42
C TRP A 4 -37.24 62.54 8.60
N LYS A 5 -37.17 63.88 8.66
CA LYS A 5 -36.54 64.61 9.76
C LYS A 5 -37.30 64.43 11.10
N SER A 6 -38.64 64.35 11.05
CA SER A 6 -39.49 64.07 12.22
C SER A 6 -39.27 62.65 12.76
N LEU A 7 -39.33 61.63 11.90
CA LEU A 7 -39.06 60.23 12.26
C LEU A 7 -37.64 60.00 12.80
N TRP A 8 -36.68 60.81 12.37
CA TRP A 8 -35.28 60.72 12.81
C TRP A 8 -35.02 61.46 14.12
N ARG A 9 -35.82 62.46 14.51
CA ARG A 9 -35.65 63.17 15.80
C ARG A 9 -36.11 62.34 16.99
N ASP A 10 -37.20 61.60 16.82
CA ASP A 10 -37.95 60.94 17.90
C ASP A 10 -37.46 59.52 18.26
N ARG A 11 -36.51 58.97 17.48
CA ARG A 11 -35.97 57.63 17.71
C ARG A 11 -34.80 57.64 18.69
N SER A 12 -34.74 56.64 19.57
CA SER A 12 -33.61 56.47 20.49
C SER A 12 -32.28 56.33 19.73
N ARG A 13 -31.15 56.70 20.37
CA ARG A 13 -29.82 56.54 19.76
C ARG A 13 -29.57 55.11 19.23
N ARG A 14 -30.10 54.09 19.93
CA ARG A 14 -30.04 52.67 19.51
C ARG A 14 -30.84 52.37 18.24
N ALA A 15 -32.02 53.00 18.08
CA ALA A 15 -32.85 52.84 16.88
C ALA A 15 -32.24 53.54 15.65
N LYS A 16 -31.57 54.68 15.84
CA LYS A 16 -30.80 55.35 14.77
C LYS A 16 -29.56 54.53 14.38
N ALA A 17 -28.83 54.00 15.37
CA ALA A 17 -27.69 53.12 15.12
C ALA A 17 -28.10 51.86 14.35
N ARG A 18 -29.20 51.19 14.73
CA ARG A 18 -29.75 50.03 14.00
C ARG A 18 -30.15 50.35 12.56
N MET A 19 -30.76 51.51 12.31
CA MET A 19 -31.14 51.95 10.96
C MET A 19 -29.95 52.25 10.04
N ILE A 20 -28.77 52.52 10.58
CA ILE A 20 -27.54 52.72 9.80
C ILE A 20 -26.79 51.38 9.68
N PHE A 21 -26.73 50.63 10.78
CA PHE A 21 -25.95 49.39 10.88
C PHE A 21 -26.51 48.27 9.99
N TYR A 22 -27.82 48.00 10.01
CA TYR A 22 -28.39 46.90 9.21
C TYR A 22 -28.29 47.09 7.68
N PRO A 23 -28.59 48.27 7.10
CA PRO A 23 -28.38 48.47 5.66
C PRO A 23 -26.90 48.53 5.25
N ALA A 24 -25.97 48.82 6.18
CA ALA A 24 -24.54 48.71 5.92
C ALA A 24 -24.04 47.25 6.03
N LEU A 25 -24.69 46.42 6.85
CA LEU A 25 -24.35 45.01 7.03
C LEU A 25 -24.76 44.15 5.83
N LEU A 26 -25.88 44.46 5.17
CA LEU A 26 -26.37 43.66 4.04
C LEU A 26 -25.39 43.61 2.86
N PRO A 27 -24.82 44.73 2.35
CA PRO A 27 -23.80 44.72 1.31
C PRO A 27 -22.53 43.95 1.71
N LEU A 28 -22.13 44.01 2.98
CA LEU A 28 -21.00 43.25 3.51
C LEU A 28 -21.27 41.74 3.50
N VAL A 29 -22.48 41.34 3.91
CA VAL A 29 -22.91 39.93 3.88
C VAL A 29 -23.03 39.43 2.44
N CYS A 30 -23.67 40.19 1.55
CA CYS A 30 -23.78 39.85 0.13
C CYS A 30 -22.41 39.81 -0.55
N GLY A 31 -21.52 40.76 -0.25
CA GLY A 31 -20.15 40.80 -0.77
C GLY A 31 -19.32 39.62 -0.27
N GLY A 32 -19.45 39.26 1.00
CA GLY A 32 -18.83 38.07 1.58
C GLY A 32 -19.35 36.78 0.94
N ALA A 33 -20.67 36.63 0.79
CA ALA A 33 -21.27 35.49 0.11
C ALA A 33 -20.79 35.38 -1.34
N ALA A 34 -20.83 36.48 -2.11
CA ALA A 34 -20.34 36.51 -3.48
C ALA A 34 -18.85 36.18 -3.57
N TYR A 35 -18.02 36.68 -2.63
CA TYR A 35 -16.62 36.31 -2.55
C TYR A 35 -16.46 34.79 -2.41
N MET A 36 -17.25 34.14 -1.55
CA MET A 36 -17.14 32.71 -1.28
C MET A 36 -17.72 31.81 -2.37
N THR A 37 -18.75 32.24 -3.10
CA THR A 37 -19.54 31.36 -4.00
C THR A 37 -19.45 31.71 -5.48
N VAL A 38 -19.02 32.92 -5.86
CA VAL A 38 -18.89 33.27 -7.28
C VAL A 38 -17.67 32.59 -7.88
N MET A 39 -17.91 31.74 -8.88
CA MET A 39 -16.90 30.91 -9.57
C MET A 39 -16.78 31.28 -11.05
N PRO A 40 -15.59 31.12 -11.67
CA PRO A 40 -15.38 31.45 -13.08
C PRO A 40 -16.08 30.45 -14.02
N GLY A 41 -16.39 30.91 -15.24
CA GLY A 41 -17.11 30.13 -16.24
C GLY A 41 -18.56 29.82 -15.86
N GLN A 42 -19.25 29.09 -16.73
CA GLN A 42 -20.63 28.64 -16.47
C GLN A 42 -20.63 27.14 -16.18
N SER A 43 -21.38 26.73 -15.14
CA SER A 43 -21.68 25.32 -14.88
C SER A 43 -22.48 24.77 -16.07
N HIS A 44 -22.19 23.54 -16.50
CA HIS A 44 -22.95 22.93 -17.60
C HIS A 44 -24.43 22.82 -17.23
N GLN A 45 -25.28 23.13 -18.19
CA GLN A 45 -26.73 23.03 -18.07
C GLN A 45 -27.25 22.12 -19.19
N GLY A 46 -28.21 21.26 -18.85
CA GLY A 46 -28.84 20.35 -19.81
C GLY A 46 -28.41 18.89 -19.68
N ALA A 47 -28.87 18.06 -20.61
CA ALA A 47 -28.60 16.63 -20.61
C ALA A 47 -27.17 16.30 -21.05
N LEU A 48 -26.56 15.33 -20.38
CA LEU A 48 -25.25 14.80 -20.75
C LEU A 48 -25.39 13.92 -22.00
N ALA A 49 -24.66 14.26 -23.08
CA ALA A 49 -24.60 13.42 -24.27
C ALA A 49 -24.02 12.03 -23.92
N PRO A 50 -24.44 10.91 -24.54
CA PRO A 50 -23.89 9.58 -24.25
C PRO A 50 -22.36 9.53 -24.32
N LEU A 51 -21.73 8.66 -23.53
CA LEU A 51 -20.28 8.48 -23.59
C LEU A 51 -19.86 8.01 -24.99
N ASP A 52 -18.70 8.47 -25.45
CA ASP A 52 -18.02 7.87 -26.61
C ASP A 52 -17.27 6.59 -26.21
N ALA A 53 -16.49 6.03 -27.14
CA ALA A 53 -15.77 4.78 -26.88
C ALA A 53 -14.70 4.94 -25.79
N GLU A 54 -14.00 6.08 -25.74
CA GLU A 54 -12.96 6.34 -24.74
C GLU A 54 -13.59 6.56 -23.36
N GLY A 55 -14.68 7.32 -23.30
CA GLY A 55 -15.45 7.54 -22.09
C GLY A 55 -15.98 6.23 -21.49
N ARG A 56 -16.48 5.30 -22.32
CA ARG A 56 -16.92 3.97 -21.86
C ARG A 56 -15.75 3.12 -21.36
N ALA A 57 -14.66 3.04 -22.10
CA ALA A 57 -13.47 2.30 -21.67
C ALA A 57 -12.90 2.83 -20.33
N ARG A 58 -12.99 4.14 -20.12
CA ARG A 58 -12.62 4.76 -18.85
C ARG A 58 -13.59 4.42 -17.73
N ALA A 59 -14.90 4.44 -17.98
CA ALA A 59 -15.92 4.01 -17.02
C ALA A 59 -15.70 2.55 -16.58
N ASP A 60 -15.39 1.65 -17.53
CA ASP A 60 -15.09 0.25 -17.25
C ASP A 60 -13.81 0.09 -16.40
N ALA A 61 -12.76 0.86 -16.72
CA ALA A 61 -11.52 0.86 -15.94
C ALA A 61 -11.73 1.39 -14.51
N LEU A 62 -12.52 2.46 -14.35
CA LEU A 62 -12.90 3.00 -13.04
C LEU A 62 -13.67 1.96 -12.23
N ARG A 63 -14.62 1.26 -12.86
CA ARG A 63 -15.37 0.16 -12.23
C ARG A 63 -14.46 -0.97 -11.80
N ALA A 64 -13.51 -1.37 -12.64
CA ALA A 64 -12.54 -2.41 -12.31
C ALA A 64 -11.69 -2.04 -11.09
N ASP A 65 -11.22 -0.79 -11.01
CA ASP A 65 -10.46 -0.31 -9.85
C ASP A 65 -11.31 -0.27 -8.58
N VAL A 66 -12.55 0.26 -8.65
CA VAL A 66 -13.47 0.27 -7.50
C VAL A 66 -13.73 -1.14 -7.01
N VAL A 67 -14.04 -2.10 -7.90
CA VAL A 67 -14.29 -3.49 -7.54
C VAL A 67 -13.05 -4.14 -6.91
N ALA A 68 -11.85 -3.87 -7.45
CA ALA A 68 -10.61 -4.40 -6.90
C ALA A 68 -10.31 -3.86 -5.49
N LEU A 69 -10.55 -2.56 -5.26
CA LEU A 69 -10.38 -1.92 -3.96
C LEU A 69 -11.42 -2.41 -2.94
N VAL A 70 -12.67 -2.57 -3.34
CA VAL A 70 -13.74 -3.12 -2.48
C VAL A 70 -13.48 -4.60 -2.15
N GLY A 71 -12.91 -5.36 -3.08
CA GLY A 71 -12.44 -6.73 -2.85
C GLY A 71 -13.56 -7.67 -2.38
N ASP A 72 -13.43 -8.19 -1.16
CA ASP A 72 -14.42 -9.11 -0.57
C ASP A 72 -15.60 -8.39 0.11
N GLY A 73 -15.69 -7.06 -0.04
CA GLY A 73 -16.77 -6.24 0.52
C GLY A 73 -16.63 -5.95 2.01
N ARG A 74 -15.49 -6.30 2.62
CA ARG A 74 -15.17 -5.89 4.00
C ARG A 74 -14.54 -4.50 4.01
N GLU A 75 -14.63 -3.85 5.17
CA GLU A 75 -13.94 -2.59 5.43
C GLU A 75 -12.43 -2.70 5.17
N ARG A 76 -11.85 -1.61 4.66
CA ARG A 76 -10.40 -1.43 4.52
C ARG A 76 -9.89 -0.67 5.72
N SER A 77 -9.46 -1.39 6.75
CA SER A 77 -8.98 -0.76 7.98
C SER A 77 -7.92 -1.61 8.66
N GLN A 78 -7.22 -1.02 9.65
CA GLN A 78 -6.29 -1.75 10.50
C GLN A 78 -6.96 -2.83 11.36
N ARG A 79 -8.29 -2.77 11.54
CA ARG A 79 -9.06 -3.76 12.33
C ARG A 79 -9.34 -5.04 11.57
N VAL A 80 -9.23 -5.03 10.24
CA VAL A 80 -9.50 -6.21 9.41
C VAL A 80 -8.25 -6.60 8.63
N ASP A 81 -7.60 -7.64 9.11
CA ASP A 81 -6.32 -8.16 8.60
C ASP A 81 -6.22 -8.18 7.07
N GLY A 82 -5.21 -7.46 6.58
CA GLY A 82 -4.76 -7.45 5.20
C GLY A 82 -5.70 -6.74 4.21
N THR A 83 -6.83 -6.15 4.64
CA THR A 83 -7.72 -5.39 3.74
C THR A 83 -7.03 -4.12 3.24
N LEU A 84 -6.47 -3.34 4.16
CA LEU A 84 -5.72 -2.12 3.88
C LEU A 84 -4.47 -2.42 3.01
N ASP A 85 -3.77 -3.51 3.30
CA ASP A 85 -2.60 -3.94 2.52
C ASP A 85 -2.97 -4.31 1.08
N ARG A 86 -4.05 -5.08 0.88
CA ARG A 86 -4.53 -5.45 -0.47
C ARG A 86 -4.90 -4.22 -1.30
N ALA A 87 -5.53 -3.22 -0.68
CA ALA A 87 -5.84 -1.97 -1.36
C ALA A 87 -4.57 -1.21 -1.74
N ALA A 88 -3.60 -1.10 -0.81
CA ALA A 88 -2.31 -0.50 -1.11
C ALA A 88 -1.51 -1.27 -2.17
N ASP A 89 -1.64 -2.59 -2.24
CA ASP A 89 -1.04 -3.43 -3.30
C ASP A 89 -1.66 -3.12 -4.66
N HIS A 90 -2.99 -3.06 -4.75
CA HIS A 90 -3.69 -2.69 -5.98
C HIS A 90 -3.24 -1.30 -6.48
N ILE A 91 -3.16 -0.31 -5.58
CA ILE A 91 -2.75 1.05 -5.92
C ILE A 91 -1.29 1.08 -6.43
N VAL A 92 -0.38 0.37 -5.75
CA VAL A 92 1.02 0.25 -6.17
C VAL A 92 1.13 -0.41 -7.55
N ASP A 93 0.42 -1.52 -7.76
CA ASP A 93 0.46 -2.24 -9.03
C ASP A 93 -0.14 -1.40 -10.16
N ALA A 94 -1.24 -0.67 -9.91
CA ALA A 94 -1.87 0.20 -10.89
C ALA A 94 -0.99 1.40 -11.28
N LEU A 95 -0.38 2.09 -10.32
CA LEU A 95 0.55 3.19 -10.59
C LEU A 95 1.85 2.70 -11.25
N GLY A 96 2.40 1.58 -10.77
CA GLY A 96 3.61 0.96 -11.34
C GLY A 96 3.39 0.48 -12.78
N SER A 97 2.24 -0.12 -13.07
CA SER A 97 1.87 -0.55 -14.43
C SER A 97 1.66 0.64 -15.38
N ALA A 98 1.32 1.82 -14.85
CA ALA A 98 1.28 3.06 -15.61
C ALA A 98 2.67 3.68 -15.83
N GLY A 99 3.73 3.07 -15.30
CA GLY A 99 5.13 3.49 -15.51
C GLY A 99 5.66 4.46 -14.47
N TYR A 100 4.97 4.67 -13.36
CA TYR A 100 5.44 5.57 -12.30
C TYR A 100 6.37 4.86 -11.31
N PRO A 101 7.41 5.54 -10.79
CA PRO A 101 8.13 5.09 -9.61
C PRO A 101 7.22 5.26 -8.39
N VAL A 102 6.95 4.16 -7.69
CA VAL A 102 6.03 4.13 -6.54
C VAL A 102 6.79 3.89 -5.25
N GLN A 103 6.46 4.66 -4.21
CA GLN A 103 7.01 4.55 -2.86
C GLN A 103 5.90 4.21 -1.87
N ARG A 104 6.24 3.38 -0.88
CA ARG A 104 5.42 3.16 0.31
C ARG A 104 6.01 3.92 1.48
N LEU A 105 5.29 4.93 1.94
CA LEU A 105 5.69 5.80 3.04
C LEU A 105 5.08 5.28 4.34
N GLY A 106 5.78 4.32 4.96
CA GLY A 106 5.31 3.66 6.17
C GLY A 106 5.45 4.51 7.43
N TYR A 107 4.39 4.58 8.23
CA TYR A 107 4.37 5.29 9.52
C TYR A 107 3.66 4.47 10.60
N ALA A 108 3.94 4.79 11.87
CA ALA A 108 3.33 4.11 13.00
C ALA A 108 1.97 4.73 13.34
N SER A 109 0.97 3.88 13.53
CA SER A 109 -0.30 4.17 14.20
C SER A 109 -0.34 3.33 15.49
N ASP A 110 -1.12 3.74 16.48
CA ASP A 110 -1.28 3.05 17.76
C ASP A 110 -1.77 1.60 17.59
N GLN A 111 -2.40 1.29 16.45
CA GLN A 111 -2.98 -0.02 16.16
C GLN A 111 -2.09 -0.90 15.27
N ALA A 112 -1.35 -0.31 14.32
CA ALA A 112 -0.44 -1.03 13.41
C ALA A 112 0.50 -0.06 12.67
N ARG A 113 1.47 -0.61 11.93
CA ARG A 113 2.21 0.17 10.93
C ARG A 113 1.40 0.20 9.64
N VAL A 114 1.12 1.40 9.15
CA VAL A 114 0.35 1.65 7.91
C VAL A 114 1.21 2.41 6.90
N VAL A 115 0.73 2.53 5.66
CA VAL A 115 1.49 3.12 4.56
C VAL A 115 0.66 4.16 3.82
N ASN A 116 1.24 5.31 3.52
CA ASN A 116 0.76 6.09 2.37
C ASN A 116 1.46 5.56 1.11
N VAL A 117 0.79 5.58 -0.04
CA VAL A 117 1.38 5.20 -1.33
C VAL A 117 1.58 6.45 -2.16
N GLU A 118 2.81 6.72 -2.60
CA GLU A 118 3.13 7.89 -3.42
C GLU A 118 3.71 7.46 -4.77
N ALA A 119 3.24 8.05 -5.86
CA ALA A 119 3.92 8.04 -7.15
C ALA A 119 4.30 9.47 -7.56
N THR A 120 5.54 9.66 -7.99
CA THR A 120 6.05 11.00 -8.36
C THR A 120 6.38 11.08 -9.86
N LEU A 121 5.86 12.11 -10.51
CA LEU A 121 6.26 12.57 -11.83
C LEU A 121 7.03 13.89 -11.69
N ALA A 122 8.33 13.85 -11.94
CA ALA A 122 9.20 15.01 -11.78
C ALA A 122 8.83 16.15 -12.75
N GLY A 123 8.76 17.36 -12.22
CA GLY A 123 8.60 18.57 -13.03
C GLY A 123 9.88 18.95 -13.76
N GLN A 124 9.74 19.62 -14.91
CA GLN A 124 10.86 20.13 -15.72
C GLN A 124 11.07 21.64 -15.60
N GLY A 125 10.24 22.35 -14.82
CA GLY A 125 10.36 23.80 -14.65
C GLY A 125 11.45 24.20 -13.65
N ASP A 126 11.87 25.46 -13.74
CA ASP A 126 12.93 26.05 -12.89
C ASP A 126 12.54 26.15 -11.40
N ALA A 127 11.26 25.99 -11.09
CA ALA A 127 10.72 26.16 -9.74
C ALA A 127 10.34 24.81 -9.12
N ALA A 128 11.02 24.44 -8.01
CA ALA A 128 10.74 23.25 -7.21
C ALA A 128 9.39 23.35 -6.43
N SER A 129 8.27 23.44 -7.15
CA SER A 129 6.92 23.46 -6.58
C SER A 129 6.18 22.16 -6.93
N ILE A 130 5.27 21.77 -6.05
CA ILE A 130 4.60 20.45 -6.08
C ILE A 130 3.09 20.65 -6.22
N VAL A 131 2.48 19.83 -7.09
CA VAL A 131 1.03 19.59 -7.12
C VAL A 131 0.78 18.19 -6.57
N VAL A 132 -0.08 18.08 -5.58
CA VAL A 132 -0.50 16.79 -5.00
C VAL A 132 -1.92 16.49 -5.47
N VAL A 133 -2.14 15.28 -5.98
CA VAL A 133 -3.48 14.71 -6.22
C VAL A 133 -3.58 13.51 -5.30
N GLY A 134 -4.52 13.51 -4.36
CA GLY A 134 -4.63 12.42 -3.41
C GLY A 134 -6.05 12.01 -3.11
N ALA A 135 -6.18 10.82 -2.54
CA ALA A 135 -7.42 10.20 -2.09
C ALA A 135 -7.08 9.23 -0.97
N HIS A 136 -7.92 9.11 0.06
CA HIS A 136 -7.72 8.06 1.05
C HIS A 136 -8.24 6.72 0.54
N TYR A 137 -7.67 5.63 1.04
CA TYR A 137 -7.99 4.28 0.59
C TYR A 137 -8.48 3.35 1.72
N ASP A 138 -8.55 3.84 2.95
CA ASP A 138 -9.26 3.17 4.04
C ASP A 138 -10.78 3.39 3.95
N THR A 139 -11.53 2.82 4.90
CA THR A 139 -12.99 2.98 5.01
C THR A 139 -13.45 3.04 6.47
N ALA A 140 -14.61 3.65 6.67
CA ALA A 140 -15.37 3.54 7.90
C ALA A 140 -15.69 2.09 8.30
N ALA A 141 -16.02 1.92 9.58
CA ALA A 141 -16.32 0.63 10.15
C ALA A 141 -17.55 -0.04 9.51
N GLY A 142 -17.40 -1.28 9.08
CA GLY A 142 -18.46 -2.09 8.48
C GLY A 142 -18.87 -1.68 7.06
N ALA A 143 -18.21 -0.68 6.46
CA ALA A 143 -18.51 -0.20 5.11
C ALA A 143 -17.53 -0.80 4.08
N PRO A 144 -17.99 -1.31 2.93
CA PRO A 144 -17.10 -1.69 1.82
C PRO A 144 -16.41 -0.48 1.18
N GLY A 145 -17.03 0.70 1.23
CA GLY A 145 -16.42 1.96 0.82
C GLY A 145 -16.22 2.10 -0.70
N ALA A 146 -17.26 1.82 -1.49
CA ALA A 146 -17.15 1.92 -2.95
C ALA A 146 -17.11 3.38 -3.41
N ASP A 147 -18.05 4.20 -2.94
CA ASP A 147 -18.01 5.64 -3.13
C ASP A 147 -16.98 6.27 -2.21
N ASP A 148 -16.96 5.86 -0.93
CA ASP A 148 -16.11 6.39 0.14
C ASP A 148 -15.01 5.41 0.57
N ASN A 149 -13.80 5.46 0.01
CA ASN A 149 -13.37 6.37 -1.06
C ASN A 149 -12.67 5.65 -2.22
N ALA A 150 -13.13 4.44 -2.55
CA ALA A 150 -12.59 3.71 -3.70
C ALA A 150 -12.83 4.48 -5.03
N SER A 151 -13.89 5.28 -5.13
CA SER A 151 -14.17 6.14 -6.28
C SER A 151 -13.10 7.23 -6.48
N GLY A 152 -12.66 7.90 -5.41
CA GLY A 152 -11.59 8.89 -5.43
C GLY A 152 -10.24 8.28 -5.80
N VAL A 153 -9.91 7.13 -5.22
CA VAL A 153 -8.69 6.37 -5.58
C VAL A 153 -8.72 5.94 -7.04
N ALA A 154 -9.84 5.39 -7.52
CA ALA A 154 -9.99 4.98 -8.92
C ALA A 154 -9.83 6.17 -9.88
N ALA A 155 -10.39 7.34 -9.55
CA ALA A 155 -10.20 8.56 -10.34
C ALA A 155 -8.72 9.01 -10.34
N MET A 156 -8.04 8.96 -9.19
CA MET A 156 -6.60 9.27 -9.10
C MET A 156 -5.78 8.34 -10.01
N LEU A 157 -6.04 7.03 -9.97
CA LEU A 157 -5.38 6.02 -10.82
C LEU A 157 -5.67 6.26 -12.30
N ALA A 158 -6.92 6.61 -12.64
CA ALA A 158 -7.31 6.91 -14.01
C ALA A 158 -6.64 8.19 -14.55
N ILE A 159 -6.50 9.23 -13.72
CA ILE A 159 -5.75 10.44 -14.06
C ILE A 159 -4.29 10.08 -14.33
N ALA A 160 -3.64 9.33 -13.44
CA ALA A 160 -2.26 8.89 -13.62
C ALA A 160 -2.08 8.11 -14.93
N ARG A 161 -2.96 7.15 -15.23
CA ARG A 161 -2.92 6.41 -16.51
C ARG A 161 -3.11 7.32 -17.73
N ALA A 162 -3.98 8.32 -17.66
CA ALA A 162 -4.20 9.27 -18.75
C ALA A 162 -2.93 10.09 -19.02
N LEU A 163 -2.32 10.67 -17.99
CA LEU A 163 -1.09 11.46 -18.13
C LEU A 163 0.08 10.62 -18.66
N ALA A 164 0.20 9.36 -18.24
CA ALA A 164 1.21 8.44 -18.75
C ALA A 164 1.00 8.12 -20.24
N ARG A 165 -0.24 7.82 -20.67
CA ARG A 165 -0.57 7.57 -22.08
C ARG A 165 -0.27 8.78 -22.97
N GLU A 166 -0.55 9.98 -22.47
CA GLU A 166 -0.29 11.23 -23.16
C GLU A 166 1.19 11.67 -23.10
N ARG A 167 2.04 10.96 -22.33
CA ARG A 167 3.44 11.32 -22.08
C ARG A 167 3.59 12.75 -21.56
N PHE A 168 2.68 13.17 -20.68
CA PHE A 168 2.63 14.52 -20.17
C PHE A 168 3.91 14.86 -19.38
N THR A 169 4.53 16.00 -19.69
CA THR A 169 5.71 16.53 -19.00
C THR A 169 5.33 17.78 -18.20
N PRO A 170 5.16 17.68 -16.87
CA PRO A 170 4.70 18.81 -16.08
C PRO A 170 5.82 19.82 -15.82
N SER A 171 5.46 21.09 -15.62
CA SER A 171 6.38 22.13 -15.16
C SER A 171 6.66 21.99 -13.66
N ARG A 172 5.62 21.70 -12.87
CA ARG A 172 5.68 21.42 -11.44
C ARG A 172 5.80 19.92 -11.20
N THR A 173 6.43 19.50 -10.11
CA THR A 173 6.41 18.08 -9.72
C THR A 173 4.99 17.67 -9.37
N LEU A 174 4.50 16.60 -9.99
CA LEU A 174 3.18 16.03 -9.71
C LEU A 174 3.34 14.78 -8.83
N ARG A 175 2.62 14.73 -7.71
CA ARG A 175 2.58 13.57 -6.82
C ARG A 175 1.16 13.03 -6.72
N PHE A 176 1.01 11.75 -7.01
CA PHE A 176 -0.21 10.99 -6.71
C PHE A 176 -0.04 10.32 -5.36
N VAL A 177 -0.94 10.58 -4.41
CA VAL A 177 -0.78 10.08 -3.04
C VAL A 177 -2.06 9.43 -2.54
N ALA A 178 -2.02 8.13 -2.28
CA ALA A 178 -3.08 7.43 -1.56
C ALA A 178 -2.82 7.47 -0.05
N PHE A 179 -3.77 7.99 0.72
CA PHE A 179 -3.65 8.15 2.17
C PHE A 179 -4.31 7.01 2.94
N ALA A 180 -3.65 6.52 3.98
CA ALA A 180 -4.26 5.61 4.95
C ALA A 180 -4.91 6.39 6.09
N ASN A 181 -5.84 5.75 6.81
CA ASN A 181 -6.40 6.24 8.07
C ASN A 181 -7.05 7.64 7.99
N GLU A 182 -7.80 7.94 6.94
CA GLU A 182 -8.66 9.12 6.94
C GLU A 182 -9.80 8.94 7.97
N GLU A 183 -10.37 7.74 8.02
CA GLU A 183 -11.66 7.49 8.63
C GLU A 183 -11.59 7.40 10.16
N PRO A 184 -12.72 7.62 10.89
CA PRO A 184 -12.77 7.42 12.32
C PRO A 184 -12.29 6.01 12.72
N PRO A 185 -11.42 5.87 13.73
CA PRO A 185 -11.09 6.87 14.77
C PRO A 185 -9.92 7.81 14.44
N PHE A 186 -9.35 7.76 13.23
CA PHE A 186 -8.15 8.50 12.86
C PHE A 186 -8.42 9.90 12.30
N PHE A 187 -9.64 10.13 11.83
CA PHE A 187 -10.11 11.41 11.32
C PHE A 187 -9.75 12.59 12.25
N TRP A 188 -9.06 13.58 11.70
CA TRP A 188 -8.54 14.78 12.39
C TRP A 188 -7.57 14.54 13.55
N ASN A 189 -6.91 13.38 13.60
CA ASN A 189 -5.90 13.09 14.61
C ASN A 189 -4.48 12.99 14.00
N GLU A 190 -3.49 12.79 14.88
CA GLU A 190 -2.05 12.74 14.55
C GLU A 190 -1.64 11.54 13.68
N GLU A 191 -2.47 10.50 13.61
CA GLU A 191 -2.26 9.25 12.87
C GLU A 191 -2.98 9.22 11.52
N MET A 192 -3.71 10.29 11.18
CA MET A 192 -4.33 10.49 9.87
C MET A 192 -3.23 10.59 8.80
N GLY A 193 -3.28 9.74 7.78
CA GLY A 193 -2.18 9.58 6.83
C GLY A 193 -1.84 10.85 6.08
N SER A 194 -2.83 11.64 5.70
CA SER A 194 -2.62 12.94 5.06
C SER A 194 -1.97 13.97 5.99
N LEU A 195 -2.23 13.92 7.31
CA LEU A 195 -1.58 14.81 8.29
C LEU A 195 -0.12 14.42 8.49
N VAL A 196 0.17 13.13 8.63
CA VAL A 196 1.54 12.61 8.70
C VAL A 196 2.32 13.02 7.45
N TYR A 197 1.71 12.86 6.27
CA TYR A 197 2.32 13.25 5.00
C TYR A 197 2.58 14.76 4.91
N ALA A 198 1.58 15.59 5.20
CA ALA A 198 1.70 17.05 5.13
C ALA A 198 2.75 17.59 6.11
N LYS A 199 2.84 17.03 7.32
CA LYS A 199 3.89 17.37 8.30
C LYS A 199 5.28 17.00 7.80
N ALA A 200 5.43 15.83 7.18
CA ALA A 200 6.70 15.42 6.58
C ALA A 200 7.12 16.36 5.44
N CYS A 201 6.18 16.79 4.59
CA CYS A 201 6.43 17.79 3.54
C CYS A 201 6.87 19.13 4.16
N LYS A 202 6.19 19.57 5.22
CA LYS A 202 6.52 20.81 5.94
C LYS A 202 7.91 20.77 6.56
N ALA A 203 8.26 19.65 7.20
CA ALA A 203 9.57 19.44 7.80
C ALA A 203 10.71 19.44 6.76
N LYS A 204 10.43 18.94 5.55
CA LYS A 204 11.37 18.98 4.41
C LYS A 204 11.45 20.36 3.74
N GLY A 205 10.63 21.33 4.14
CA GLY A 205 10.55 22.64 3.49
C GLY A 205 9.96 22.61 2.09
N GLU A 206 9.15 21.60 1.77
CA GLU A 206 8.57 21.44 0.44
C GLU A 206 7.50 22.50 0.15
N ARG A 207 7.50 23.00 -1.09
CA ARG A 207 6.54 24.00 -1.57
C ARG A 207 5.40 23.30 -2.33
N ILE A 208 4.30 23.02 -1.64
CA ILE A 208 3.08 22.53 -2.27
C ILE A 208 2.27 23.73 -2.77
N ALA A 209 2.17 23.86 -4.09
CA ALA A 209 1.43 24.94 -4.76
C ALA A 209 -0.07 24.64 -4.87
N ALA A 210 -0.43 23.35 -4.90
CA ALA A 210 -1.81 22.88 -4.88
C ALA A 210 -1.90 21.45 -4.35
N MET A 211 -2.94 21.18 -3.56
CA MET A 211 -3.37 19.82 -3.25
C MET A 211 -4.85 19.65 -3.65
N LEU A 212 -5.15 18.60 -4.40
CA LEU A 212 -6.52 18.16 -4.71
C LEU A 212 -6.81 16.87 -3.94
N SER A 213 -7.75 16.94 -2.99
CA SER A 213 -8.33 15.75 -2.35
C SER A 213 -9.49 15.26 -3.18
N LEU A 214 -9.40 14.04 -3.69
CA LEU A 214 -10.48 13.37 -4.42
C LEU A 214 -11.26 12.54 -3.41
N GLU A 215 -12.47 12.98 -3.11
CA GLU A 215 -13.25 12.53 -1.97
C GLU A 215 -14.67 12.25 -2.43
N THR A 216 -15.10 10.99 -2.51
CA THR A 216 -16.44 10.56 -2.99
C THR A 216 -16.83 11.18 -4.33
N LEU A 217 -16.75 10.42 -5.42
CA LEU A 217 -16.92 10.97 -6.77
C LEU A 217 -17.99 10.23 -7.58
N GLY A 218 -18.59 9.18 -7.03
CA GLY A 218 -19.33 8.18 -7.79
C GLY A 218 -20.85 8.24 -7.62
N TYR A 219 -21.38 8.95 -6.62
CA TYR A 219 -22.82 8.97 -6.36
C TYR A 219 -23.52 10.24 -6.86
N PHE A 220 -24.51 10.05 -7.74
CA PHE A 220 -25.29 11.14 -8.34
C PHE A 220 -26.78 10.85 -8.32
N SER A 221 -27.59 11.91 -8.23
CA SER A 221 -29.04 11.82 -8.31
C SER A 221 -29.65 13.02 -9.00
N ASP A 222 -30.47 12.76 -10.03
CA ASP A 222 -31.27 13.77 -10.74
C ASP A 222 -32.57 14.12 -10.00
N GLU A 223 -32.87 13.43 -8.89
CA GLU A 223 -34.10 13.66 -8.12
C GLU A 223 -34.05 15.02 -7.43
N ARG A 224 -35.16 15.74 -7.48
CA ARG A 224 -35.29 17.02 -6.77
C ARG A 224 -35.25 16.81 -5.26
N GLY A 225 -34.40 17.56 -4.57
CA GLY A 225 -34.23 17.46 -3.12
C GLY A 225 -33.29 16.33 -2.68
N SER A 226 -32.61 15.67 -3.63
CA SER A 226 -31.57 14.69 -3.35
C SER A 226 -30.33 15.30 -2.71
N GLN A 227 -30.10 16.60 -2.93
CA GLN A 227 -28.98 17.32 -2.34
C GLN A 227 -29.40 18.11 -1.10
N LYS A 228 -28.68 17.90 -0.01
CA LYS A 228 -28.85 18.61 1.26
C LYS A 228 -27.62 19.49 1.52
N TYR A 229 -27.75 20.43 2.45
CA TYR A 229 -26.65 21.28 2.89
C TYR A 229 -26.84 21.69 4.35
N PRO A 230 -25.76 22.13 5.02
CA PRO A 230 -25.90 22.94 6.23
C PRO A 230 -26.77 24.18 5.98
N PRO A 231 -27.43 24.73 7.03
CA PRO A 231 -28.23 25.95 6.91
C PRO A 231 -27.46 27.09 6.22
N VAL A 232 -28.18 27.93 5.47
CA VAL A 232 -27.66 29.09 4.69
C VAL A 232 -26.89 28.71 3.42
N VAL A 233 -26.14 27.61 3.40
CA VAL A 233 -25.44 27.13 2.18
C VAL A 233 -26.46 26.75 1.10
N SER A 234 -27.59 26.15 1.49
CA SER A 234 -28.69 25.75 0.60
C SER A 234 -29.32 26.88 -0.21
N TRP A 235 -29.09 28.16 0.12
CA TRP A 235 -29.59 29.29 -0.66
C TRP A 235 -28.77 29.58 -1.92
N PHE A 236 -27.56 29.02 -2.03
CA PHE A 236 -26.62 29.35 -3.09
C PHE A 236 -26.39 28.22 -4.09
N TYR A 237 -26.77 26.98 -3.76
CA TYR A 237 -26.43 25.80 -4.54
C TYR A 237 -27.66 24.96 -4.92
N PRO A 238 -27.58 24.12 -5.97
CA PRO A 238 -28.70 23.34 -6.49
C PRO A 238 -29.29 22.35 -5.48
N ASP A 239 -30.59 22.05 -5.62
CA ASP A 239 -31.32 21.07 -4.80
C ASP A 239 -31.22 19.62 -5.33
N ARG A 240 -30.49 19.41 -6.44
CA ARG A 240 -30.19 18.10 -7.04
C ARG A 240 -28.73 17.74 -6.85
N GLY A 241 -28.45 16.46 -6.62
CA GLY A 241 -27.11 15.90 -6.44
C GLY A 241 -26.50 15.43 -7.75
N ASP A 242 -26.63 16.20 -8.83
CA ASP A 242 -26.23 15.83 -10.20
C ASP A 242 -24.93 16.52 -10.67
N PHE A 243 -24.21 17.16 -9.75
CA PHE A 243 -23.01 17.97 -9.99
C PHE A 243 -21.79 17.48 -9.20
N ILE A 244 -20.59 17.90 -9.62
CA ILE A 244 -19.35 17.75 -8.84
C ILE A 244 -18.95 19.07 -8.16
N GLY A 245 -18.59 19.01 -6.88
CA GLY A 245 -18.21 20.16 -6.07
C GLY A 245 -16.69 20.34 -5.95
N PHE A 246 -16.24 21.59 -5.99
CA PHE A 246 -14.87 22.03 -5.66
C PHE A 246 -14.91 22.88 -4.39
N VAL A 247 -14.52 22.30 -3.26
CA VAL A 247 -14.69 22.90 -1.93
C VAL A 247 -13.34 23.21 -1.32
N GLY A 248 -13.15 24.43 -0.84
CA GLY A 248 -11.93 24.83 -0.15
C GLY A 248 -12.18 25.84 0.95
N ASN A 249 -11.14 26.14 1.74
CA ASN A 249 -11.20 27.22 2.71
C ASN A 249 -11.03 28.60 2.01
N THR A 250 -11.32 29.68 2.72
CA THR A 250 -11.21 31.04 2.16
C THR A 250 -9.79 31.42 1.71
N SER A 251 -8.75 30.88 2.33
CA SER A 251 -7.35 31.08 1.90
C SER A 251 -7.00 30.28 0.63
N SER A 252 -7.68 29.17 0.37
CA SER A 252 -7.53 28.36 -0.85
C SER A 252 -8.46 28.80 -1.99
N ARG A 253 -9.15 29.93 -1.85
CA ARG A 253 -10.13 30.43 -2.85
C ARG A 253 -9.55 30.52 -4.26
N SER A 254 -8.33 31.03 -4.41
CA SER A 254 -7.69 31.15 -5.73
C SER A 254 -7.52 29.78 -6.38
N LEU A 255 -7.16 28.76 -5.59
CA LEU A 255 -7.06 27.38 -6.05
C LEU A 255 -8.44 26.81 -6.40
N VAL A 256 -9.47 27.00 -5.57
CA VAL A 256 -10.86 26.58 -5.89
C VAL A 256 -11.29 27.14 -7.24
N ARG A 257 -11.09 28.45 -7.46
CA ARG A 257 -11.45 29.13 -8.69
C ARG A 257 -10.64 28.64 -9.90
N ALA A 258 -9.34 28.41 -9.72
CA ALA A 258 -8.49 27.86 -10.77
C ALA A 258 -8.97 26.47 -11.18
N SER A 259 -9.23 25.58 -10.21
CA SER A 259 -9.67 24.20 -10.44
C SER A 259 -11.04 24.14 -11.11
N VAL A 260 -12.07 24.80 -10.57
CA VAL A 260 -13.41 24.77 -11.17
C VAL A 260 -13.44 25.48 -12.53
N GLY A 261 -12.64 26.52 -12.71
CA GLY A 261 -12.51 27.22 -13.98
C GLY A 261 -11.88 26.34 -15.06
N ALA A 262 -10.79 25.63 -14.73
CA ALA A 262 -10.18 24.64 -15.61
C ALA A 262 -11.16 23.52 -15.95
N PHE A 263 -11.84 22.98 -14.94
CA PHE A 263 -12.84 21.94 -15.14
C PHE A 263 -13.93 22.38 -16.12
N ARG A 264 -14.52 23.58 -15.95
CA ARG A 264 -15.60 24.09 -16.82
C ARG A 264 -15.17 24.38 -18.25
N ARG A 265 -13.88 24.67 -18.50
CA ARG A 265 -13.36 24.84 -19.87
C ARG A 265 -13.33 23.52 -20.64
N HIS A 266 -12.99 22.44 -19.95
CA HIS A 266 -12.70 21.14 -20.57
C HIS A 266 -13.85 20.13 -20.46
N ALA A 267 -14.62 20.18 -19.38
CA ALA A 267 -15.72 19.26 -19.13
C ALA A 267 -17.08 19.89 -19.42
N ARG A 268 -17.95 19.12 -20.08
CA ARG A 268 -19.38 19.40 -20.18
C ARG A 268 -20.12 18.64 -19.08
N PHE A 269 -19.93 19.08 -17.83
CA PHE A 269 -20.51 18.44 -16.65
C PHE A 269 -20.91 19.48 -15.58
N PRO A 270 -22.07 19.34 -14.91
CA PRO A 270 -22.49 20.27 -13.86
C PRO A 270 -21.46 20.32 -12.73
N SER A 271 -21.03 21.52 -12.38
CA SER A 271 -19.96 21.73 -11.40
C SER A 271 -20.22 22.95 -10.55
N GLU A 272 -20.00 22.82 -9.24
CA GLU A 272 -20.14 23.91 -8.28
C GLU A 272 -18.83 24.13 -7.53
N GLY A 273 -18.60 25.36 -7.05
CA GLY A 273 -17.41 25.68 -6.28
C GLY A 273 -17.73 26.54 -5.08
N ALA A 274 -17.03 26.28 -3.97
CA ALA A 274 -17.25 26.93 -2.69
C ALA A 274 -15.92 27.19 -1.96
N ALA A 275 -15.63 28.44 -1.62
CA ALA A 275 -14.50 28.80 -0.76
C ALA A 275 -15.03 29.32 0.59
N LEU A 276 -15.29 28.42 1.53
CA LEU A 276 -16.03 28.69 2.78
C LEU A 276 -15.11 28.63 4.01
N PRO A 277 -15.49 29.19 5.16
CA PRO A 277 -14.71 29.00 6.38
C PRO A 277 -14.64 27.52 6.78
N GLY A 278 -13.47 27.05 7.20
CA GLY A 278 -13.24 25.62 7.51
C GLY A 278 -14.07 25.06 8.68
N PHE A 279 -14.67 25.92 9.51
CA PHE A 279 -15.58 25.49 10.59
C PHE A 279 -16.99 25.15 10.09
N VAL A 280 -17.33 25.49 8.84
CA VAL A 280 -18.63 25.11 8.25
C VAL A 280 -18.62 23.60 8.02
N ALA A 281 -19.66 22.92 8.52
CA ALA A 281 -19.80 21.46 8.41
C ALA A 281 -19.63 20.99 6.95
N GLY A 282 -18.83 19.94 6.74
CA GLY A 282 -18.49 19.41 5.42
C GLY A 282 -17.31 20.08 4.72
N VAL A 283 -16.92 21.29 5.09
CA VAL A 283 -15.86 22.01 4.37
C VAL A 283 -14.47 21.44 4.67
N GLY A 284 -14.23 21.02 5.90
CA GLY A 284 -12.96 20.45 6.35
C GLY A 284 -12.97 18.93 6.53
N TRP A 285 -13.91 18.21 5.91
CA TRP A 285 -14.13 16.77 6.15
C TRP A 285 -13.48 15.87 5.09
N SER A 286 -12.16 15.99 4.91
CA SER A 286 -11.31 15.04 4.16
C SER A 286 -9.83 15.47 4.29
N ASP A 287 -8.93 14.78 3.59
CA ASP A 287 -7.47 14.93 3.63
C ASP A 287 -6.95 16.35 3.36
N HIS A 288 -7.67 17.17 2.58
CA HIS A 288 -7.27 18.55 2.30
C HIS A 288 -7.17 19.40 3.57
N TRP A 289 -7.91 19.04 4.63
CA TRP A 289 -7.79 19.68 5.94
C TRP A 289 -6.38 19.58 6.51
N SER A 290 -5.72 18.43 6.37
CA SER A 290 -4.37 18.18 6.85
C SER A 290 -3.35 19.15 6.23
N PHE A 291 -3.52 19.45 4.95
CA PHE A 291 -2.69 20.41 4.23
C PHE A 291 -2.92 21.85 4.71
N TRP A 292 -4.17 22.21 5.04
CA TRP A 292 -4.46 23.51 5.66
C TRP A 292 -3.75 23.68 7.00
N GLN A 293 -3.71 22.62 7.83
CA GLN A 293 -3.01 22.68 9.12
C GLN A 293 -1.50 22.93 8.97
N GLN A 294 -0.91 22.58 7.83
CA GLN A 294 0.49 22.83 7.52
C GLN A 294 0.72 24.11 6.70
N GLY A 295 -0.35 24.87 6.42
CA GLY A 295 -0.32 26.13 5.69
C GLY A 295 -0.25 25.99 4.17
N TYR A 296 -0.63 24.83 3.63
CA TYR A 296 -0.66 24.58 2.19
C TYR A 296 -2.05 24.86 1.59
N PRO A 297 -2.14 25.39 0.37
CA PRO A 297 -3.41 25.54 -0.34
C PRO A 297 -3.93 24.17 -0.80
N ALA A 298 -5.17 23.85 -0.44
CA ALA A 298 -5.78 22.56 -0.76
C ALA A 298 -7.29 22.69 -1.02
N VAL A 299 -7.81 21.85 -1.91
CA VAL A 299 -9.21 21.79 -2.35
C VAL A 299 -9.69 20.35 -2.37
N MET A 300 -10.90 20.13 -1.89
CA MET A 300 -11.64 18.88 -2.03
C MET A 300 -12.46 18.91 -3.31
N VAL A 301 -12.38 17.84 -4.11
CA VAL A 301 -13.30 17.56 -5.20
C VAL A 301 -14.20 16.43 -4.74
N THR A 302 -15.51 16.66 -4.74
CA THR A 302 -16.46 15.74 -4.11
C THR A 302 -17.84 15.78 -4.76
N ASP A 303 -18.55 14.66 -4.71
CA ASP A 303 -19.98 14.58 -4.91
C ASP A 303 -20.76 14.98 -3.65
N THR A 304 -20.14 15.53 -2.62
CA THR A 304 -20.75 16.00 -1.36
C THR A 304 -21.18 14.92 -0.37
N ALA A 305 -20.82 13.65 -0.60
CA ALA A 305 -20.77 12.61 0.43
C ALA A 305 -22.07 12.52 1.28
N PRO A 306 -22.09 12.72 2.63
CA PRO A 306 -23.29 12.49 3.43
C PRO A 306 -24.42 13.47 3.13
N PHE A 307 -24.16 14.53 2.36
CA PHE A 307 -25.18 15.48 1.95
C PHE A 307 -26.05 15.00 0.79
N ARG A 308 -25.65 13.92 0.09
CA ARG A 308 -26.49 13.30 -0.95
C ARG A 308 -26.52 11.77 -0.90
N ASN A 309 -25.43 11.12 -0.52
CA ASN A 309 -25.28 9.67 -0.63
C ASN A 309 -25.88 8.97 0.62
N PRO A 310 -26.99 8.23 0.50
CA PRO A 310 -27.58 7.50 1.62
C PRO A 310 -26.75 6.27 2.04
N HIS A 311 -25.75 5.88 1.25
CA HIS A 311 -24.87 4.74 1.50
C HIS A 311 -23.60 5.13 2.28
N TYR A 312 -23.30 6.41 2.44
CA TYR A 312 -22.10 6.91 3.12
C TYR A 312 -21.93 6.27 4.51
N HIS A 313 -20.75 5.68 4.75
CA HIS A 313 -20.42 4.89 5.97
C HIS A 313 -21.36 3.71 6.27
N GLN A 314 -22.05 3.16 5.25
CA GLN A 314 -22.94 2.01 5.40
C GLN A 314 -22.42 0.77 4.67
N ALA A 315 -22.87 -0.41 5.12
CA ALA A 315 -22.63 -1.69 4.43
C ALA A 315 -23.23 -1.79 3.00
N SER A 316 -24.02 -0.78 2.63
CA SER A 316 -24.64 -0.64 1.31
C SER A 316 -23.81 0.19 0.34
N ASP A 317 -22.71 0.82 0.77
CA ASP A 317 -21.78 1.51 -0.14
C ASP A 317 -20.99 0.49 -0.95
N ARG A 318 -21.48 0.21 -2.17
CA ARG A 318 -21.07 -0.93 -2.99
C ARG A 318 -20.80 -0.50 -4.43
N PRO A 319 -19.99 -1.25 -5.20
CA PRO A 319 -19.67 -0.88 -6.56
C PRO A 319 -20.91 -0.65 -7.45
N GLU A 320 -22.03 -1.30 -7.16
CA GLU A 320 -23.28 -1.17 -7.91
C GLU A 320 -24.04 0.13 -7.64
N THR A 321 -23.71 0.87 -6.57
CA THR A 321 -24.39 2.13 -6.23
C THR A 321 -23.81 3.34 -6.95
N LEU A 322 -22.71 3.18 -7.70
CA LEU A 322 -22.03 4.28 -8.39
C LEU A 322 -22.50 4.47 -9.83
N ASP A 323 -22.53 5.72 -10.28
CA ASP A 323 -22.72 6.12 -11.68
C ASP A 323 -21.35 6.29 -12.36
N TYR A 324 -20.88 5.21 -12.97
CA TYR A 324 -19.58 5.19 -13.66
C TYR A 324 -19.53 6.08 -14.91
N ASP A 325 -20.68 6.37 -15.52
CA ASP A 325 -20.74 7.23 -16.69
C ASP A 325 -20.42 8.68 -16.32
N ARG A 326 -21.00 9.15 -15.20
CA ARG A 326 -20.70 10.47 -14.64
C ARG A 326 -19.31 10.52 -14.03
N LEU A 327 -18.90 9.50 -13.28
CA LEU A 327 -17.54 9.41 -12.73
C LEU A 327 -16.48 9.48 -13.84
N SER A 328 -16.71 8.84 -14.99
CA SER A 328 -15.82 8.91 -16.16
C SER A 328 -15.65 10.34 -16.68
N ARG A 329 -16.74 11.09 -16.80
CA ARG A 329 -16.72 12.51 -17.25
C ARG A 329 -16.03 13.41 -16.24
N VAL A 330 -16.33 13.23 -14.96
CA VAL A 330 -15.68 13.97 -13.87
C VAL A 330 -14.19 13.72 -13.91
N THR A 331 -13.78 12.45 -14.01
CA THR A 331 -12.37 12.06 -14.11
C THR A 331 -11.70 12.71 -15.34
N ASP A 332 -12.36 12.77 -16.49
CA ASP A 332 -11.84 13.47 -17.68
C ASP A 332 -11.62 14.97 -17.46
N GLY A 333 -12.61 15.65 -16.87
CA GLY A 333 -12.44 17.04 -16.48
C GLY A 333 -11.27 17.23 -15.52
N LEU A 334 -11.08 16.31 -14.57
CA LEU A 334 -9.99 16.38 -13.59
C LEU A 334 -8.61 16.12 -14.21
N VAL A 335 -8.49 15.30 -15.26
CA VAL A 335 -7.24 15.18 -16.04
C VAL A 335 -6.81 16.56 -16.53
N ALA A 336 -7.74 17.33 -17.11
CA ALA A 336 -7.45 18.68 -17.60
C ALA A 336 -7.09 19.64 -16.47
N VAL A 337 -7.79 19.61 -15.34
CA VAL A 337 -7.47 20.41 -14.15
C VAL A 337 -6.04 20.13 -13.68
N VAL A 338 -5.65 18.86 -13.55
CA VAL A 338 -4.32 18.46 -13.09
C VAL A 338 -3.25 18.92 -14.07
N LYS A 339 -3.48 18.78 -15.39
CA LYS A 339 -2.56 19.28 -16.42
C LYS A 339 -2.34 20.78 -16.34
N GLU A 340 -3.40 21.57 -16.14
CA GLU A 340 -3.27 23.02 -16.02
C GLU A 340 -2.49 23.43 -14.76
N LEU A 341 -2.83 22.85 -13.61
CA LEU A 341 -2.16 23.16 -12.34
C LEU A 341 -0.67 22.75 -12.36
N ALA A 342 -0.35 21.60 -12.94
CA ALA A 342 1.01 21.09 -13.05
C ALA A 342 1.80 21.75 -14.20
N GLY A 343 1.14 22.26 -15.23
CA GLY A 343 1.76 22.91 -16.40
C GLY A 343 2.11 24.38 -16.19
N ALA A 344 1.43 25.09 -15.28
CA ALA A 344 1.70 26.51 -15.04
C ALA A 344 3.09 26.76 -14.41
N SER A 345 3.75 27.87 -14.78
CA SER A 345 5.00 28.34 -14.15
C SER A 345 4.72 29.24 -12.94
N ASP A 346 5.65 29.33 -11.99
CA ASP A 346 5.54 30.24 -10.83
C ASP A 346 5.71 31.69 -11.33
N GLY A 347 4.60 32.41 -11.52
CA GLY A 347 4.62 33.82 -11.97
C GLY A 347 3.40 34.30 -12.75
N ALA A 348 2.57 33.39 -13.28
CA ALA A 348 1.28 33.77 -13.83
C ALA A 348 0.22 33.82 -12.70
N PRO A 349 -0.44 34.96 -12.44
CA PRO A 349 -1.63 34.91 -11.60
C PRO A 349 -2.65 33.99 -12.28
N ALA A 350 -3.18 33.03 -11.52
CA ALA A 350 -4.34 32.25 -11.94
C ALA A 350 -5.53 33.19 -12.12
N GLY A 351 -5.66 33.76 -13.32
CA GLY A 351 -6.69 34.72 -13.71
C GLY A 351 -6.13 36.05 -14.20
N ALA A 352 -5.66 36.09 -15.44
CA ALA A 352 -5.75 37.28 -16.30
C ALA A 352 -5.39 36.91 -17.76
N THR A 353 -6.35 36.42 -18.54
CA THR A 353 -6.44 36.81 -19.96
C THR A 353 -7.92 36.90 -20.33
N ALA A 354 -8.24 38.05 -20.91
CA ALA A 354 -9.55 38.59 -21.21
C ALA A 354 -10.39 37.74 -22.16
N ASP A 355 -11.71 37.93 -22.05
CA ASP A 355 -12.70 37.73 -23.10
C ASP A 355 -12.18 38.24 -24.45
N VAL A 356 -12.20 37.38 -25.49
CA VAL A 356 -12.30 37.86 -26.87
C VAL A 356 -13.20 36.92 -27.69
N ASP A 357 -14.18 37.59 -28.29
CA ASP A 357 -15.17 37.27 -29.30
C ASP A 357 -14.88 36.15 -30.32
N ALA A 358 -16.00 35.54 -30.73
CA ALA A 358 -16.12 34.64 -31.86
C ALA A 358 -15.93 35.37 -33.20
N GLY A 359 -15.13 34.79 -34.10
CA GLY A 359 -14.93 35.30 -35.46
C GLY A 359 -14.39 34.26 -36.43
N SER A 360 -15.30 33.68 -37.22
CA SER A 360 -15.18 32.94 -38.50
C SER A 360 -13.88 33.11 -39.34
N ALA A 361 -13.32 31.99 -39.83
CA ALA A 361 -12.87 31.73 -41.22
C ALA A 361 -12.39 30.25 -41.33
N LYS A 362 -13.05 29.29 -42.00
CA LYS A 362 -13.15 28.98 -43.44
C LYS A 362 -11.83 28.82 -44.22
N ASP A 363 -11.64 27.59 -44.75
CA ASP A 363 -10.91 27.16 -45.97
C ASP A 363 -9.38 27.43 -46.00
N ARG A 364 -8.45 26.51 -46.39
CA ARG A 364 -8.44 25.47 -47.43
C ARG A 364 -7.05 24.72 -47.45
N PRO A 365 -6.67 23.83 -48.40
CA PRO A 365 -6.49 22.37 -48.14
C PRO A 365 -5.14 21.73 -48.56
N GLY A 366 -4.97 20.44 -48.21
CA GLY A 366 -4.26 19.35 -48.96
C GLY A 366 -2.72 19.36 -48.93
N ALA A 367 -1.95 18.29 -48.97
CA ALA A 367 -2.05 16.81 -49.12
C ALA A 367 -0.56 16.28 -49.07
N PRO A 368 -0.16 15.02 -49.36
CA PRO A 368 -0.81 13.70 -49.32
C PRO A 368 0.01 12.57 -48.60
N SER A 369 -0.67 11.42 -48.43
CA SER A 369 -0.25 10.01 -48.63
C SER A 369 1.06 9.42 -48.05
N ASP A 370 0.95 8.30 -47.32
CA ASP A 370 1.07 6.90 -47.84
C ASP A 370 1.15 5.92 -46.63
N ARG A 371 0.18 5.00 -46.51
CA ARG A 371 0.20 3.56 -46.87
C ARG A 371 0.72 2.60 -45.78
N ASP A 372 -0.20 1.68 -45.48
CA ASP A 372 -0.05 0.24 -45.33
C ASP A 372 0.93 -0.35 -44.31
N GLY A 373 0.34 -1.13 -43.41
CA GLY A 373 1.02 -2.10 -42.57
C GLY A 373 0.05 -2.84 -41.65
N GLY A 374 -0.85 -3.64 -42.25
CA GLY A 374 -1.71 -4.55 -41.49
C GLY A 374 -0.93 -5.73 -40.90
N ALA A 375 -1.25 -6.06 -39.65
CA ALA A 375 -1.13 -7.39 -39.04
C ALA A 375 -2.03 -7.36 -37.79
N ALA A 376 -3.30 -7.78 -37.91
CA ALA A 376 -3.74 -9.15 -37.70
C ALA A 376 -3.59 -9.60 -36.24
N ASP A 377 -4.74 -9.51 -35.56
CA ASP A 377 -5.17 -10.27 -34.40
C ASP A 377 -4.34 -11.51 -34.08
N ARG A 378 -3.90 -11.56 -32.82
CA ARG A 378 -3.90 -12.79 -32.03
C ARG A 378 -4.37 -12.47 -30.63
N ASP A 379 -5.68 -12.62 -30.46
CA ASP A 379 -6.27 -13.11 -29.21
C ASP A 379 -5.48 -14.33 -28.74
N ALA A 380 -4.93 -14.24 -27.54
CA ALA A 380 -4.45 -15.37 -26.77
C ALA A 380 -4.80 -15.13 -25.30
N ASP A 381 -6.00 -15.59 -24.96
CA ASP A 381 -6.40 -16.18 -23.70
C ASP A 381 -5.72 -15.66 -22.43
N ALA A 382 -6.49 -14.85 -21.71
CA ALA A 382 -6.42 -14.67 -20.27
C ALA A 382 -6.70 -16.01 -19.55
N ALA A 383 -5.71 -16.90 -19.50
CA ALA A 383 -5.64 -17.99 -18.55
C ALA A 383 -4.75 -17.54 -17.38
N GLY A 384 -5.29 -17.59 -16.16
CA GLY A 384 -4.67 -17.07 -14.94
C GLY A 384 -3.20 -17.45 -14.82
N ALA A 385 -2.34 -16.44 -14.76
CA ALA A 385 -0.97 -16.58 -14.30
C ALA A 385 -1.03 -17.05 -12.84
N GLU A 386 -0.84 -18.36 -12.64
CA GLU A 386 -0.52 -18.92 -11.34
C GLU A 386 0.67 -18.13 -10.79
N VAL A 387 0.44 -17.32 -9.76
CA VAL A 387 1.52 -16.74 -8.95
C VAL A 387 2.36 -17.92 -8.49
N SER A 388 3.56 -18.05 -9.08
CA SER A 388 4.52 -19.10 -8.77
C SER A 388 4.79 -19.04 -7.26
N LEU A 389 4.24 -20.00 -6.51
CA LEU A 389 4.47 -20.18 -5.08
C LEU A 389 5.88 -20.75 -4.83
N THR A 390 6.90 -20.17 -5.46
CA THR A 390 8.31 -20.50 -5.29
C THR A 390 8.83 -19.86 -4.00
N THR A 391 8.24 -20.25 -2.87
CA THR A 391 8.84 -19.98 -1.55
C THR A 391 9.87 -21.07 -1.30
N THR A 392 11.02 -20.99 -1.98
CA THR A 392 12.13 -21.90 -1.70
C THR A 392 12.79 -21.45 -0.39
N PRO A 393 12.86 -22.31 0.65
CA PRO A 393 13.57 -21.96 1.87
C PRO A 393 15.03 -21.61 1.59
N ALA A 394 15.63 -20.77 2.45
CA ALA A 394 17.05 -20.48 2.34
C ALA A 394 17.89 -21.76 2.54
N VAL A 395 18.93 -21.89 1.73
CA VAL A 395 19.88 -23.01 1.77
C VAL A 395 21.03 -22.62 2.67
N ARG A 396 21.24 -23.39 3.75
CA ARG A 396 22.39 -23.25 4.63
C ARG A 396 23.62 -23.95 4.06
N GLY A 397 24.78 -23.34 4.22
CA GLY A 397 26.07 -23.85 3.76
C GLY A 397 27.21 -23.53 4.72
N ARG A 398 28.31 -24.27 4.60
CA ARG A 398 29.54 -24.03 5.34
C ARG A 398 30.71 -23.90 4.36
N VAL A 399 31.34 -22.74 4.34
CA VAL A 399 32.40 -22.40 3.39
C VAL A 399 33.73 -22.46 4.10
N VAL A 400 34.49 -23.51 3.84
CA VAL A 400 35.83 -23.72 4.44
C VAL A 400 36.90 -22.93 3.66
N ARG A 401 36.78 -22.86 2.33
CA ARG A 401 37.67 -22.07 1.48
C ARG A 401 36.79 -21.22 0.57
N LEU A 402 37.07 -19.92 0.49
CA LEU A 402 36.26 -18.99 -0.30
C LEU A 402 36.17 -19.37 -1.78
N ARG A 403 37.22 -19.98 -2.34
CA ARG A 403 37.23 -20.49 -3.71
C ARG A 403 36.21 -21.60 -3.99
N ASP A 404 35.69 -22.24 -2.96
CA ASP A 404 34.67 -23.28 -3.10
C ASP A 404 33.28 -22.65 -3.32
N GLU A 405 33.12 -21.33 -3.14
CA GLU A 405 31.90 -20.55 -3.42
C GLU A 405 32.19 -19.35 -4.33
N PRO A 406 32.07 -19.49 -5.67
CA PRO A 406 32.42 -18.44 -6.63
C PRO A 406 31.71 -17.10 -6.41
N ALA A 407 30.44 -17.11 -6.00
CA ALA A 407 29.67 -15.89 -5.72
C ALA A 407 30.27 -15.09 -4.56
N LEU A 408 30.76 -15.77 -3.52
CA LEU A 408 31.44 -15.14 -2.40
C LEU A 408 32.87 -14.74 -2.77
N LEU A 409 33.56 -15.55 -3.58
CA LEU A 409 34.90 -15.22 -4.09
C LEU A 409 34.92 -13.93 -4.91
N ALA A 410 33.93 -13.70 -5.77
CA ALA A 410 33.79 -12.46 -6.54
C ALA A 410 33.70 -11.22 -5.63
N ASN A 411 33.25 -11.41 -4.38
CA ASN A 411 33.07 -10.37 -3.37
C ASN A 411 34.10 -10.45 -2.23
N ALA A 412 35.26 -11.07 -2.48
CA ALA A 412 36.31 -11.28 -1.48
C ALA A 412 36.79 -9.99 -0.81
N SER A 413 36.89 -8.87 -1.54
CA SER A 413 37.31 -7.59 -0.97
C SER A 413 36.37 -7.08 0.13
N LEU A 414 35.05 -7.23 -0.07
CA LEU A 414 34.04 -6.90 0.93
C LEU A 414 34.16 -7.82 2.15
N LEU A 415 34.32 -9.13 1.92
CA LEU A 415 34.49 -10.11 2.98
C LEU A 415 35.76 -9.87 3.81
N HIS A 416 36.88 -9.53 3.16
CA HIS A 416 38.12 -9.18 3.85
C HIS A 416 38.00 -7.88 4.64
N LYS A 417 37.28 -6.88 4.12
CA LYS A 417 37.02 -5.63 4.84
C LYS A 417 36.20 -5.89 6.10
N HIS A 418 35.16 -6.72 6.03
CA HIS A 418 34.25 -6.99 7.14
C HIS A 418 34.82 -7.96 8.18
N PHE A 419 35.40 -9.09 7.74
CA PHE A 419 35.89 -10.15 8.62
C PHE A 419 37.40 -10.08 8.93
N GLY A 420 38.14 -9.18 8.27
CA GLY A 420 39.60 -9.07 8.37
C GLY A 420 40.34 -10.03 7.44
N ALA A 421 41.66 -9.81 7.28
CA ALA A 421 42.55 -10.66 6.48
C ALA A 421 43.73 -11.20 7.33
N PRO A 422 44.12 -12.48 7.17
CA PRO A 422 43.36 -13.53 6.47
C PRO A 422 42.05 -13.83 7.21
N PHE A 423 40.93 -13.90 6.50
CA PHE A 423 39.61 -14.06 7.13
C PHE A 423 39.55 -15.40 7.90
N PRO A 424 38.85 -15.44 9.05
CA PRO A 424 38.70 -16.64 9.86
C PRO A 424 38.02 -17.74 9.04
N ARG A 425 38.62 -18.94 9.05
CA ARG A 425 38.04 -20.13 8.44
C ARG A 425 37.56 -21.03 9.56
N PRO A 426 36.31 -21.52 9.54
CA PRO A 426 35.32 -21.50 8.42
C PRO A 426 34.20 -20.43 8.53
N LEU A 427 33.44 -20.23 7.44
CA LEU A 427 32.24 -19.37 7.39
C LEU A 427 30.94 -20.19 7.37
N LEU A 428 29.92 -19.72 8.07
CA LEU A 428 28.54 -20.18 7.97
C LEU A 428 27.77 -19.28 7.01
N THR A 429 26.93 -19.87 6.17
CA THR A 429 26.20 -19.13 5.13
C THR A 429 24.74 -19.56 5.06
N GLU A 430 23.85 -18.63 4.73
CA GLU A 430 22.54 -18.92 4.16
C GLU A 430 22.41 -18.23 2.82
N SER A 431 21.79 -18.89 1.85
CA SER A 431 21.52 -18.28 0.54
C SER A 431 20.11 -18.56 0.07
N VAL A 432 19.49 -17.57 -0.57
CA VAL A 432 18.14 -17.72 -1.14
C VAL A 432 18.07 -16.99 -2.47
N ARG A 433 17.38 -17.60 -3.44
CA ARG A 433 17.08 -16.95 -4.72
C ARG A 433 15.90 -16.00 -4.53
N LEU A 434 16.04 -14.78 -5.01
CA LEU A 434 15.07 -13.70 -4.78
C LEU A 434 14.01 -13.60 -5.88
N ASP A 435 14.37 -13.91 -7.12
CA ASP A 435 13.47 -13.74 -8.26
C ASP A 435 13.82 -14.63 -9.46
N ALA A 436 13.07 -14.46 -10.55
CA ALA A 436 13.29 -15.15 -11.82
C ALA A 436 14.55 -14.69 -12.57
N ALA A 437 15.01 -13.47 -12.32
CA ALA A 437 16.22 -12.92 -12.93
C ALA A 437 17.51 -13.55 -12.37
N GLY A 438 17.39 -14.37 -11.33
CA GLY A 438 18.51 -15.12 -10.76
C GLY A 438 19.25 -14.39 -9.65
N ARG A 439 18.73 -13.24 -9.17
CA ARG A 439 19.31 -12.54 -8.02
C ARG A 439 19.32 -13.45 -6.79
N ARG A 440 20.37 -13.32 -5.98
CA ARG A 440 20.58 -14.15 -4.80
C ARG A 440 21.03 -13.32 -3.61
N ALA A 441 20.40 -13.54 -2.47
CA ALA A 441 20.88 -13.03 -1.20
C ALA A 441 21.78 -14.06 -0.51
N TRP A 442 22.83 -13.58 0.14
CA TRP A 442 23.73 -14.34 0.99
C TRP A 442 23.84 -13.68 2.36
N LEU A 443 23.57 -14.45 3.39
CA LEU A 443 23.87 -14.11 4.77
C LEU A 443 25.12 -14.87 5.20
N VAL A 444 26.15 -14.17 5.66
CA VAL A 444 27.45 -14.75 5.98
C VAL A 444 27.83 -14.43 7.42
N VAL A 445 28.29 -15.44 8.15
CA VAL A 445 28.72 -15.31 9.55
C VAL A 445 30.03 -16.07 9.76
N ASP A 446 30.90 -15.53 10.60
CA ASP A 446 32.11 -16.20 11.06
C ASP A 446 31.76 -17.34 12.04
N GLU A 447 32.14 -18.59 11.71
CA GLU A 447 31.82 -19.78 12.52
C GLU A 447 32.44 -19.72 13.92
N ALA A 448 33.67 -19.19 14.05
CA ALA A 448 34.36 -19.14 15.33
C ALA A 448 33.66 -18.16 16.28
N LYS A 449 33.22 -17.02 15.75
CA LYS A 449 32.46 -16.02 16.52
C LYS A 449 31.04 -16.50 16.83
N ALA A 450 30.38 -17.20 15.90
CA ALA A 450 29.05 -17.77 16.13
C ALA A 450 29.03 -18.81 17.27
N ARG A 451 30.13 -19.55 17.49
CA ARG A 451 30.25 -20.57 18.54
C ARG A 451 30.72 -20.05 19.90
N ALA A 452 31.27 -18.85 19.98
CA ALA A 452 31.83 -18.30 21.22
C ALA A 452 30.72 -17.70 22.11
N SER A 453 30.03 -18.56 22.88
CA SER A 453 28.80 -18.26 23.63
C SER A 453 28.89 -17.21 24.75
N SER A 454 30.03 -16.56 24.98
CA SER A 454 30.19 -15.62 26.11
C SER A 454 31.06 -14.38 25.87
N SER A 455 31.67 -14.19 24.68
CA SER A 455 32.46 -12.97 24.41
C SER A 455 32.74 -12.65 22.92
N GLY A 456 32.35 -13.51 21.98
CA GLY A 456 32.60 -13.28 20.55
C GLY A 456 31.36 -12.74 19.84
N GLN A 457 31.33 -11.44 19.53
CA GLN A 457 30.25 -10.84 18.74
C GLN A 457 30.27 -11.38 17.30
N ALA A 458 29.31 -12.24 16.94
CA ALA A 458 29.07 -12.59 15.54
C ALA A 458 28.46 -11.37 14.83
N THR A 459 29.16 -10.82 13.83
CA THR A 459 28.70 -9.70 13.00
C THR A 459 28.28 -10.23 11.63
N PRO A 460 26.98 -10.51 11.42
CA PRO A 460 26.52 -11.01 10.12
C PRO A 460 26.75 -9.98 9.00
N LEU A 461 27.06 -10.48 7.81
CA LEU A 461 27.10 -9.70 6.57
C LEU A 461 26.01 -10.21 5.64
N LEU A 462 25.10 -9.33 5.23
CA LEU A 462 24.18 -9.60 4.13
C LEU A 462 24.75 -8.98 2.85
N LEU A 463 24.74 -9.75 1.77
CA LEU A 463 25.00 -9.24 0.43
C LEU A 463 23.97 -9.80 -0.55
N VAL A 464 23.58 -8.97 -1.51
CA VAL A 464 22.72 -9.36 -2.63
C VAL A 464 23.51 -9.21 -3.91
N VAL A 465 23.49 -10.27 -4.71
CA VAL A 465 24.22 -10.37 -5.97
C VAL A 465 23.29 -10.69 -7.13
N ASP A 466 23.68 -10.31 -8.34
CA ASP A 466 23.01 -10.72 -9.56
C ASP A 466 23.29 -12.21 -9.91
N ASP A 467 22.76 -12.67 -11.03
CA ASP A 467 22.93 -14.03 -11.54
C ASP A 467 24.39 -14.38 -11.90
N LYS A 468 25.23 -13.36 -12.12
CA LYS A 468 26.67 -13.48 -12.41
C LYS A 468 27.54 -13.32 -11.17
N GLY A 469 26.95 -13.05 -10.01
CA GLY A 469 27.65 -12.88 -8.73
C GLY A 469 28.19 -11.46 -8.49
N ALA A 470 27.83 -10.47 -9.32
CA ALA A 470 28.19 -9.08 -9.09
C ALA A 470 27.36 -8.48 -7.94
N LEU A 471 28.01 -7.68 -7.09
CA LEU A 471 27.36 -7.05 -5.95
C LEU A 471 26.32 -6.01 -6.41
N LEU A 472 25.09 -6.16 -5.93
CA LEU A 472 24.06 -5.13 -6.06
C LEU A 472 24.06 -4.23 -4.84
N TRP A 473 24.03 -4.81 -3.63
CA TRP A 473 24.16 -4.09 -2.37
C TRP A 473 24.57 -5.02 -1.22
N SER A 474 25.04 -4.43 -0.11
CA SER A 474 25.39 -5.17 1.11
C SER A 474 25.05 -4.39 2.38
N LYS A 475 24.83 -5.11 3.49
CA LYS A 475 24.58 -4.56 4.81
C LYS A 475 25.40 -5.29 5.87
N GLU A 476 26.20 -4.53 6.60
CA GLU A 476 26.87 -4.99 7.81
C GLU A 476 25.86 -5.01 8.96
N SER A 477 25.83 -6.09 9.75
CA SER A 477 24.92 -6.28 10.88
C SER A 477 23.44 -6.01 10.53
N PRO A 478 22.85 -6.73 9.56
CA PRO A 478 21.56 -6.41 8.95
C PRO A 478 20.32 -6.78 9.80
N VAL A 479 20.40 -6.67 11.12
CA VAL A 479 19.38 -7.12 12.08
C VAL A 479 18.59 -5.96 12.70
N ALA A 480 17.31 -6.18 13.01
CA ALA A 480 16.37 -5.16 13.51
C ALA A 480 16.64 -4.75 14.96
N GLY A 481 17.40 -3.67 15.20
CA GLY A 481 17.57 -3.08 16.53
C GLY A 481 18.26 -3.97 17.58
N ILE A 482 18.64 -5.20 17.21
CA ILE A 482 19.38 -6.12 18.07
C ILE A 482 20.84 -5.71 18.04
N THR A 483 21.37 -5.39 19.22
CA THR A 483 22.79 -5.09 19.37
C THR A 483 23.53 -6.43 19.49
N ALA A 484 24.53 -6.67 18.64
CA ALA A 484 25.29 -7.93 18.65
C ALA A 484 25.82 -8.26 20.06
N PRO A 485 25.84 -9.54 20.47
CA PRO A 485 25.76 -10.76 19.64
C PRO A 485 24.33 -11.24 19.33
N VAL A 486 24.09 -11.66 18.08
CA VAL A 486 22.88 -12.40 17.69
C VAL A 486 23.13 -13.90 17.71
N ALA A 487 22.19 -14.67 18.24
CA ALA A 487 22.13 -16.13 18.06
C ALA A 487 20.95 -16.47 17.15
N GLY A 488 20.99 -17.60 16.45
CA GLY A 488 19.88 -18.05 15.60
C GLY A 488 19.44 -16.99 14.59
N ILE A 489 20.07 -16.96 13.41
CA ILE A 489 19.73 -16.05 12.32
C ILE A 489 19.18 -16.84 11.12
N SER A 490 18.22 -16.27 10.40
CA SER A 490 17.64 -16.88 9.20
C SER A 490 17.37 -15.85 8.13
N LEU A 491 17.64 -16.25 6.90
CA LEU A 491 17.37 -15.50 5.69
C LEU A 491 16.05 -15.98 5.05
N GLY A 492 15.28 -15.05 4.48
CA GLY A 492 14.08 -15.34 3.72
C GLY A 492 13.96 -14.42 2.50
N ALA A 493 13.39 -14.97 1.42
CA ALA A 493 13.00 -14.20 0.24
C ALA A 493 11.53 -13.79 0.36
N GLY A 494 11.26 -12.49 0.18
CA GLY A 494 9.93 -11.91 0.17
C GLY A 494 9.43 -11.59 -1.25
N PRO A 495 8.25 -10.98 -1.37
CA PRO A 495 7.72 -10.59 -2.66
C PRO A 495 8.57 -9.47 -3.27
N ARG A 496 8.54 -9.34 -4.61
CA ARG A 496 9.24 -8.28 -5.37
C ARG A 496 10.76 -8.20 -5.10
N GLY A 497 11.39 -9.33 -4.75
CA GLY A 497 12.84 -9.39 -4.53
C GLY A 497 13.31 -8.89 -3.16
N ARG A 498 12.39 -8.67 -2.23
CA ARG A 498 12.70 -8.30 -0.84
C ARG A 498 13.49 -9.37 -0.12
N VAL A 499 14.33 -8.94 0.81
CA VAL A 499 15.14 -9.82 1.65
C VAL A 499 14.74 -9.62 3.10
N ALA A 500 14.44 -10.70 3.81
CA ALA A 500 14.13 -10.63 5.23
C ALA A 500 15.12 -11.42 6.05
N ILE A 501 15.43 -10.88 7.24
CA ILE A 501 16.31 -11.50 8.22
C ILE A 501 15.58 -11.57 9.55
N ALA A 502 15.43 -12.79 10.05
CA ALA A 502 15.00 -13.04 11.41
C ALA A 502 16.24 -13.33 12.28
N ALA A 503 16.31 -12.75 13.48
CA ALA A 503 17.40 -12.99 14.41
C ALA A 503 16.89 -13.05 15.85
N CYS A 504 17.51 -13.90 16.68
CA CYS A 504 17.30 -13.88 18.11
C CYS A 504 18.28 -12.93 18.81
N ASP A 505 17.76 -12.19 19.77
CA ASP A 505 18.47 -11.40 20.76
C ASP A 505 18.60 -12.23 22.05
N PRO A 506 19.74 -12.86 22.34
CA PRO A 506 19.88 -13.73 23.49
C PRO A 506 19.61 -13.04 24.85
N PRO A 507 20.13 -11.81 25.12
CA PRO A 507 19.83 -11.07 26.34
C PRO A 507 18.34 -10.90 26.66
N THR A 508 17.53 -10.56 25.67
CA THR A 508 16.09 -10.31 25.88
C THR A 508 15.22 -11.50 25.50
N SER A 509 15.81 -12.54 24.91
CA SER A 509 15.09 -13.71 24.38
C SER A 509 14.03 -13.32 23.33
N THR A 510 14.30 -12.25 22.58
CA THR A 510 13.38 -11.69 21.59
C THR A 510 13.79 -12.14 20.19
N VAL A 511 12.81 -12.48 19.34
CA VAL A 511 13.04 -12.69 17.90
C VAL A 511 12.56 -11.46 17.16
N ALA A 512 13.45 -10.83 16.41
CA ALA A 512 13.13 -9.69 15.55
C ALA A 512 13.24 -10.07 14.07
N LEU A 513 12.45 -9.41 13.24
CA LEU A 513 12.43 -9.53 11.78
C LEU A 513 12.77 -8.15 11.18
N ARG A 514 13.81 -8.08 10.35
CA ARG A 514 14.09 -6.95 9.47
C ARG A 514 13.79 -7.32 8.04
N VAL A 515 13.07 -6.46 7.31
CA VAL A 515 12.83 -6.59 5.88
C VAL A 515 13.54 -5.47 5.14
N TRP A 516 14.27 -5.82 4.09
CA TRP A 516 14.98 -4.93 3.18
C TRP A 516 14.28 -4.93 1.82
N ASP A 517 14.12 -3.75 1.22
CA ASP A 517 13.65 -3.65 -0.15
C ASP A 517 14.73 -4.05 -1.17
N ASP A 518 14.34 -4.12 -2.43
CA ASP A 518 15.19 -4.60 -3.51
C ASP A 518 16.44 -3.73 -3.76
N ASP A 519 16.40 -2.46 -3.37
CA ASP A 519 17.47 -1.47 -3.39
C ASP A 519 18.34 -1.45 -2.12
N GLY A 520 17.99 -2.27 -1.11
CA GLY A 520 18.66 -2.33 0.18
C GLY A 520 18.26 -1.23 1.16
N ALA A 521 17.16 -0.50 0.93
CA ALA A 521 16.56 0.36 1.96
C ALA A 521 15.85 -0.51 3.03
N PRO A 522 15.90 -0.13 4.32
CA PRO A 522 15.12 -0.82 5.33
C PRO A 522 13.63 -0.57 5.07
N PHE A 523 12.88 -1.64 4.82
CA PHE A 523 11.45 -1.58 4.60
C PHE A 523 10.70 -1.56 5.94
N ALA A 524 11.06 -2.47 6.85
CA ALA A 524 10.41 -2.59 8.14
C ALA A 524 11.21 -3.40 9.17
N ASP A 525 10.92 -3.15 10.46
CA ASP A 525 11.45 -3.85 11.63
C ASP A 525 10.31 -4.29 12.53
N PHE A 526 10.33 -5.54 12.97
CA PHE A 526 9.28 -6.12 13.79
C PHE A 526 9.88 -6.94 14.94
N VAL A 527 9.28 -6.84 16.13
CA VAL A 527 9.49 -7.82 17.20
C VAL A 527 8.40 -8.88 17.05
N ALA A 528 8.79 -10.09 16.67
CA ALA A 528 7.86 -11.15 16.32
C ALA A 528 7.54 -12.09 17.49
N LEU A 529 8.51 -12.40 18.35
CA LEU A 529 8.30 -13.25 19.52
C LEU A 529 9.12 -12.71 20.70
N SER A 530 8.56 -12.78 21.91
CA SER A 530 9.23 -12.33 23.14
C SER A 530 9.16 -13.40 24.23
N GLY A 531 10.26 -13.60 24.97
CA GLY A 531 10.33 -14.46 26.15
C GLY A 531 10.74 -15.92 25.89
N GLY A 532 11.45 -16.52 26.86
CA GLY A 532 11.99 -17.89 26.83
C GLY A 532 13.25 -18.04 25.98
N ALA A 533 14.19 -18.91 26.34
CA ALA A 533 15.45 -19.02 25.58
C ALA A 533 15.17 -19.38 24.10
N CYS A 534 15.80 -18.66 23.17
CA CYS A 534 15.76 -18.98 21.74
C CYS A 534 17.19 -19.11 21.21
N SER A 535 17.47 -20.27 20.62
CA SER A 535 18.79 -20.63 20.09
C SER A 535 18.84 -20.66 18.55
N ASP A 536 17.69 -20.75 17.90
CA ASP A 536 17.55 -20.89 16.44
C ASP A 536 16.18 -20.33 15.99
N VAL A 537 16.10 -19.73 14.80
CA VAL A 537 14.86 -19.12 14.28
C VAL A 537 14.64 -19.49 12.82
N THR A 538 13.49 -20.04 12.45
CA THR A 538 13.14 -20.33 11.06
C THR A 538 12.24 -19.25 10.51
N LEU A 539 12.48 -18.85 9.27
CA LEU A 539 11.71 -17.84 8.55
C LEU A 539 11.14 -18.43 7.27
N LEU A 540 9.85 -18.21 7.04
CA LEU A 540 9.12 -18.57 5.83
C LEU A 540 8.31 -17.36 5.37
N TYR A 541 8.42 -16.96 4.10
CA TYR A 541 7.43 -16.08 3.49
C TYR A 541 6.26 -16.93 2.99
N TRP A 542 5.04 -16.53 3.35
CA TRP A 542 3.79 -17.14 2.97
C TRP A 542 2.98 -16.14 2.14
N PRO A 543 2.92 -16.31 0.80
CA PRO A 543 2.29 -15.36 -0.12
C PRO A 543 0.87 -15.00 0.30
N ARG A 544 0.57 -13.68 0.35
CA ARG A 544 -0.70 -13.09 0.81
C ARG A 544 -0.99 -13.24 2.31
N HIS A 545 -0.15 -13.94 3.06
CA HIS A 545 -0.30 -14.17 4.49
C HIS A 545 0.83 -13.54 5.31
N GLY A 546 1.94 -13.13 4.70
CA GLY A 546 3.07 -12.46 5.35
C GLY A 546 4.20 -13.43 5.71
N TRP A 547 4.86 -13.21 6.84
CA TRP A 547 5.99 -14.00 7.32
C TRP A 547 5.54 -14.94 8.43
N VAL A 548 6.03 -16.18 8.42
CA VAL A 548 5.93 -17.12 9.54
C VAL A 548 7.33 -17.30 10.11
N LEU A 549 7.47 -16.93 11.38
CA LEU A 549 8.67 -17.15 12.16
C LEU A 549 8.41 -18.28 13.14
N ALA A 550 9.38 -19.15 13.36
CA ALA A 550 9.28 -20.17 14.38
C ALA A 550 10.61 -20.39 15.09
N ALA A 551 10.57 -20.52 16.41
CA ALA A 551 11.74 -20.65 17.25
C ALA A 551 11.50 -21.72 18.33
N PRO A 552 12.41 -22.68 18.53
CA PRO A 552 12.38 -23.56 19.70
C PRO A 552 12.46 -22.74 21.00
N ARG A 553 11.66 -23.11 21.99
CA ARG A 553 11.57 -22.52 23.33
C ARG A 553 11.54 -23.62 24.39
N ASP A 554 11.57 -23.23 25.66
CA ASP A 554 11.57 -24.19 26.79
C ASP A 554 10.35 -25.12 26.83
N LYS A 555 9.19 -24.65 26.37
CA LYS A 555 7.89 -25.35 26.42
C LYS A 555 7.50 -26.06 25.12
N GLY A 556 8.19 -25.81 24.01
CA GLY A 556 7.74 -26.21 22.68
C GLY A 556 8.43 -25.39 21.59
N THR A 557 7.84 -25.38 20.41
CA THR A 557 8.27 -24.48 19.32
C THR A 557 7.22 -23.40 19.13
N ALA A 558 7.55 -22.18 19.52
CA ALA A 558 6.69 -21.03 19.33
C ALA A 558 6.84 -20.50 17.90
N ALA A 559 5.72 -20.16 17.27
CA ALA A 559 5.67 -19.53 15.97
C ALA A 559 4.79 -18.29 15.98
N GLN A 560 5.12 -17.34 15.13
CA GLN A 560 4.35 -16.12 14.92
C GLN A 560 4.16 -15.87 13.44
N ARG A 561 2.92 -15.59 13.04
CA ARG A 561 2.62 -14.98 11.75
C ARG A 561 2.65 -13.46 11.89
N VAL A 562 3.46 -12.82 11.06
CA VAL A 562 3.58 -11.37 10.91
C VAL A 562 3.01 -11.03 9.53
N SER A 563 2.03 -10.13 9.43
CA SER A 563 1.51 -9.69 8.13
C SER A 563 2.60 -9.00 7.29
N GLU A 564 2.34 -8.74 6.02
CA GLU A 564 3.28 -7.97 5.18
C GLU A 564 3.49 -6.53 5.67
N SER A 565 2.47 -5.96 6.33
CA SER A 565 2.51 -4.67 7.04
C SER A 565 3.22 -4.72 8.39
N GLY A 566 3.42 -5.90 8.98
CA GLY A 566 4.08 -6.05 10.28
C GLY A 566 3.19 -6.42 11.47
N SER A 567 1.89 -6.58 11.26
CA SER A 567 0.94 -6.90 12.32
C SER A 567 1.12 -8.33 12.81
N LEU A 568 1.14 -8.50 14.13
CA LEU A 568 1.23 -9.81 14.79
C LEU A 568 -0.14 -10.50 14.76
N VAL A 569 -0.25 -11.62 14.04
CA VAL A 569 -1.55 -12.28 13.81
C VAL A 569 -1.90 -13.26 14.94
N TRP A 570 -0.96 -14.07 15.42
CA TRP A 570 -1.24 -15.13 16.41
C TRP A 570 -1.05 -14.66 17.86
N GLY A 571 -1.22 -13.36 18.13
CA GLY A 571 -1.04 -12.79 19.46
C GLY A 571 0.40 -12.93 19.97
N ALA A 572 0.57 -13.57 21.14
CA ALA A 572 1.86 -13.73 21.81
C ALA A 572 2.73 -14.89 21.28
N GLY A 573 2.32 -15.53 20.18
CA GLY A 573 2.95 -16.73 19.63
C GLY A 573 2.12 -17.99 19.84
N LEU A 574 2.12 -18.85 18.83
CA LEU A 574 1.45 -20.14 18.78
C LEU A 574 2.46 -21.28 18.98
N GLU A 575 2.16 -22.24 19.83
CA GLU A 575 2.95 -23.47 19.94
C GLU A 575 2.60 -24.43 18.78
N ILE A 576 3.54 -24.63 17.86
CA ILE A 576 3.32 -25.39 16.60
C ILE A 576 4.05 -26.74 16.53
N ALA A 577 4.89 -27.07 17.51
CA ALA A 577 5.55 -28.36 17.55
C ALA A 577 5.97 -28.72 18.98
N GLY A 578 6.25 -30.00 19.21
CA GLY A 578 6.61 -30.52 20.53
C GLY A 578 7.91 -29.94 21.07
N ARG A 579 8.16 -30.17 22.36
CA ARG A 579 9.40 -29.76 23.03
C ARG A 579 10.59 -30.48 22.40
N SER A 580 11.49 -29.72 21.79
CA SER A 580 12.72 -30.23 21.20
C SER A 580 13.82 -29.17 21.21
N ALA A 581 15.07 -29.62 21.35
CA ALA A 581 16.25 -28.80 21.11
C ALA A 581 16.57 -28.66 19.61
N SER A 582 15.87 -29.40 18.74
CA SER A 582 16.10 -29.39 17.30
C SER A 582 15.43 -28.19 16.65
N PRO A 583 16.07 -27.53 15.67
CA PRO A 583 15.41 -26.54 14.81
C PRO A 583 14.14 -27.06 14.12
N VAL A 584 13.15 -26.19 13.95
CA VAL A 584 11.95 -26.47 13.14
C VAL A 584 12.18 -26.07 11.68
N SER A 585 11.61 -26.82 10.73
CA SER A 585 11.64 -26.48 9.30
C SER A 585 10.23 -26.17 8.83
N LEU A 586 10.05 -25.13 8.02
CA LEU A 586 8.72 -24.66 7.56
C LEU A 586 8.62 -24.69 6.04
N ALA A 587 7.46 -25.07 5.51
CA ALA A 587 7.15 -24.99 4.08
C ALA A 587 5.66 -24.72 3.82
N VAL A 588 5.34 -23.94 2.79
CA VAL A 588 3.97 -23.74 2.30
C VAL A 588 3.57 -24.95 1.44
N ASP A 589 2.56 -25.72 1.83
CA ASP A 589 2.06 -26.86 1.05
C ASP A 589 0.92 -26.47 0.09
N THR A 590 0.01 -25.58 0.52
CA THR A 590 -1.06 -25.00 -0.32
C THR A 590 -1.13 -23.48 -0.15
N ARG A 591 -1.99 -22.78 -0.89
CA ARG A 591 -2.19 -21.32 -0.69
C ARG A 591 -2.59 -20.97 0.75
N GLY A 592 -3.36 -21.84 1.41
CA GLY A 592 -3.98 -21.57 2.71
C GLY A 592 -3.39 -22.36 3.89
N THR A 593 -2.32 -23.14 3.67
CA THR A 593 -1.74 -23.99 4.72
C THR A 593 -0.21 -24.03 4.64
N PHE A 594 0.41 -24.34 5.79
CA PHE A 594 1.83 -24.63 5.88
C PHE A 594 2.10 -25.88 6.73
N VAL A 595 3.27 -26.46 6.52
CA VAL A 595 3.76 -27.63 7.23
C VAL A 595 5.00 -27.24 8.05
N ALA A 596 5.06 -27.74 9.28
CA ALA A 596 6.21 -27.66 10.15
C ALA A 596 6.80 -29.06 10.35
N VAL A 597 8.12 -29.20 10.28
CA VAL A 597 8.84 -30.47 10.47
C VAL A 597 9.93 -30.31 11.50
N GLN A 598 9.96 -31.19 12.51
CA GLN A 598 10.93 -31.13 13.60
C GLN A 598 11.28 -32.54 14.10
N ALA A 599 12.54 -32.75 14.50
CA ALA A 599 12.91 -33.93 15.26
C ALA A 599 12.50 -33.73 16.72
N ALA A 600 11.59 -34.54 17.25
CA ALA A 600 11.08 -34.43 18.61
C ALA A 600 10.68 -35.82 19.15
N ARG A 601 10.48 -35.94 20.46
CA ARG A 601 9.92 -37.16 21.04
C ARG A 601 8.47 -37.34 20.60
N ALA A 602 8.12 -38.54 20.12
CA ALA A 602 6.74 -38.88 19.83
C ALA A 602 5.90 -38.95 21.12
N PRO A 603 4.63 -38.49 21.11
CA PRO A 603 3.75 -38.61 22.26
C PRO A 603 3.59 -40.08 22.70
N GLY A 604 3.93 -40.38 23.96
CA GLY A 604 3.75 -41.72 24.55
C GLY A 604 4.85 -42.75 24.27
N ASP A 605 5.93 -42.38 23.57
CA ASP A 605 7.06 -43.28 23.28
C ASP A 605 8.24 -43.05 24.25
N ALA A 606 8.83 -44.15 24.74
CA ALA A 606 10.05 -44.15 25.55
C ALA A 606 11.34 -44.25 24.70
N GLY A 607 11.20 -44.39 23.37
CA GLY A 607 12.27 -44.39 22.39
C GLY A 607 12.93 -43.02 22.14
N GLY A 608 13.93 -43.01 21.25
CA GLY A 608 14.65 -41.79 20.83
C GLY A 608 13.83 -40.83 19.95
N ASP A 609 14.43 -39.70 19.57
CA ASP A 609 13.76 -38.67 18.79
C ASP A 609 13.25 -39.18 17.42
N ARG A 610 12.07 -38.72 17.01
CA ARG A 610 11.39 -39.02 15.74
C ARG A 610 11.27 -37.77 14.89
N VAL A 611 11.23 -37.89 13.58
CA VAL A 611 10.94 -36.75 12.69
C VAL A 611 9.44 -36.61 12.52
N LEU A 612 8.87 -35.55 13.06
CA LEU A 612 7.44 -35.30 13.08
C LEU A 612 7.08 -34.15 12.16
N ALA A 613 6.00 -34.32 11.40
CA ALA A 613 5.38 -33.27 10.58
C ALA A 613 4.03 -32.84 11.17
N TYR A 614 3.79 -31.55 11.13
CA TYR A 614 2.58 -30.87 11.61
C TYR A 614 2.03 -30.00 10.49
N ARG A 615 0.71 -29.78 10.44
CA ARG A 615 0.07 -28.97 9.41
C ARG A 615 -0.93 -27.98 10.01
N TYR A 616 -0.91 -26.75 9.53
CA TYR A 616 -1.65 -25.63 10.09
C TYR A 616 -2.36 -24.79 9.01
N ASP A 617 -3.51 -24.19 9.38
CA ASP A 617 -4.17 -23.15 8.59
C ASP A 617 -3.60 -21.75 8.88
N ALA A 618 -4.10 -20.72 8.18
CA ALA A 618 -3.64 -19.33 8.35
C ALA A 618 -3.93 -18.71 9.73
N ARG A 619 -4.85 -19.30 10.49
CA ARG A 619 -5.16 -18.90 11.88
C ARG A 619 -4.33 -19.70 12.89
N GLY A 620 -3.51 -20.64 12.44
CA GLY A 620 -2.73 -21.49 13.32
C GLY A 620 -3.49 -22.67 13.89
N ALA A 621 -4.66 -23.01 13.35
CA ALA A 621 -5.38 -24.21 13.77
C ALA A 621 -4.68 -25.46 13.20
N PRO A 622 -4.40 -26.50 14.03
CA PRO A 622 -3.85 -27.76 13.54
C PRO A 622 -4.88 -28.46 12.63
N LEU A 623 -4.42 -28.99 11.50
CA LEU A 623 -5.26 -29.66 10.51
C LEU A 623 -5.15 -31.19 10.55
N TRP A 624 -4.18 -31.73 11.27
CA TRP A 624 -4.06 -33.16 11.55
C TRP A 624 -4.35 -33.41 13.03
N GLU A 625 -5.06 -34.49 13.33
CA GLU A 625 -5.38 -34.88 14.71
C GLU A 625 -4.13 -35.20 15.54
N ALA A 626 -3.09 -35.72 14.88
CA ALA A 626 -1.78 -36.02 15.45
C ALA A 626 -0.67 -35.72 14.43
N PRO A 627 0.57 -35.43 14.88
CA PRO A 627 1.69 -35.27 13.97
C PRO A 627 1.97 -36.56 13.19
N VAL A 628 2.38 -36.41 11.93
CA VAL A 628 2.77 -37.51 11.06
C VAL A 628 4.23 -37.88 11.33
N ASP A 629 4.48 -39.15 11.66
CA ASP A 629 5.82 -39.67 11.92
C ASP A 629 6.51 -40.11 10.63
N LEU A 630 7.63 -39.45 10.30
CA LEU A 630 8.42 -39.69 9.10
C LEU A 630 9.59 -40.67 9.33
N GLY A 631 9.77 -41.14 10.57
CA GLY A 631 10.77 -42.12 10.96
C GLY A 631 11.74 -41.64 12.03
N ALA A 632 12.81 -42.41 12.21
CA ALA A 632 13.85 -42.12 13.20
C ALA A 632 14.53 -40.76 12.94
N GLY A 633 14.72 -39.99 14.00
CA GLY A 633 15.45 -38.73 13.99
C GLY A 633 16.97 -38.90 13.83
N PRO A 634 17.69 -37.83 13.50
CA PRO A 634 19.14 -37.85 13.37
C PRO A 634 19.82 -38.13 14.72
N SER A 635 20.99 -38.77 14.69
CA SER A 635 21.77 -39.13 15.89
C SER A 635 22.25 -37.93 16.71
N ALA A 636 22.32 -36.74 16.08
CA ALA A 636 22.66 -35.46 16.69
C ALA A 636 21.53 -34.45 16.37
N PRO A 637 20.53 -34.29 17.25
CA PRO A 637 19.34 -33.48 16.98
C PRO A 637 19.60 -31.97 16.88
N GLN A 638 20.66 -31.48 17.55
CA GLN A 638 20.86 -30.07 17.84
C GLN A 638 21.22 -29.18 16.61
N ASP A 639 21.69 -29.76 15.51
CA ASP A 639 22.33 -28.98 14.44
C ASP A 639 21.64 -29.05 13.07
N ARG A 640 20.47 -29.68 12.92
CA ARG A 640 19.92 -30.00 11.59
C ARG A 640 18.45 -29.60 11.40
N ARG A 641 18.24 -28.55 10.59
CA ARG A 641 16.97 -28.33 9.89
C ARG A 641 16.85 -29.30 8.70
N PHE A 642 15.63 -29.73 8.41
CA PHE A 642 15.30 -30.56 7.26
C PHE A 642 15.21 -29.69 6.00
N THR A 643 15.67 -30.22 4.87
CA THR A 643 15.41 -29.58 3.57
C THR A 643 13.99 -29.92 3.15
N LEU A 644 13.17 -28.89 2.95
CA LEU A 644 11.79 -29.02 2.52
C LEU A 644 11.66 -28.55 1.07
N GLY A 645 11.12 -29.42 0.22
CA GLY A 645 10.76 -29.13 -1.16
C GLY A 645 9.26 -29.22 -1.35
N ARG A 646 8.74 -28.61 -2.42
CA ARG A 646 7.34 -28.75 -2.81
C ARG A 646 7.28 -29.32 -4.22
N PRO A 647 7.26 -30.66 -4.38
CA PRO A 647 7.22 -31.28 -5.70
C PRO A 647 5.87 -31.03 -6.40
N LEU A 648 4.78 -30.89 -5.65
CA LEU A 648 3.42 -30.69 -6.16
C LEU A 648 2.60 -29.82 -5.19
N HIS A 649 1.47 -29.27 -5.65
CA HIS A 649 0.51 -28.60 -4.77
C HIS A 649 -0.06 -29.59 -3.74
N GLY A 650 0.01 -29.25 -2.46
CA GLY A 650 -0.45 -30.09 -1.35
C GLY A 650 0.47 -31.26 -1.01
N VAL A 651 1.73 -31.24 -1.46
CA VAL A 651 2.74 -32.25 -1.10
C VAL A 651 4.03 -31.56 -0.69
N VAL A 652 4.56 -31.91 0.48
CA VAL A 652 5.86 -31.44 0.97
C VAL A 652 6.83 -32.60 0.98
N ARG A 653 7.96 -32.43 0.29
CA ARG A 653 9.08 -33.35 0.31
C ARG A 653 10.02 -33.01 1.46
N VAL A 654 10.28 -33.99 2.32
CA VAL A 654 11.19 -33.88 3.46
C VAL A 654 12.44 -34.72 3.18
N THR A 655 13.62 -34.10 3.28
CA THR A 655 14.91 -34.80 3.20
C THR A 655 15.42 -35.11 4.60
N LEU A 656 15.47 -36.38 4.99
CA LEU A 656 15.65 -36.81 6.40
C LEU A 656 17.11 -37.00 6.84
N ASP A 657 18.02 -37.51 5.99
CA ASP A 657 19.47 -37.46 6.26
C ASP A 657 20.35 -37.80 5.04
N ARG A 658 21.64 -37.42 5.12
CA ARG A 658 22.75 -37.54 4.14
C ARG A 658 23.94 -38.34 4.69
N THR A 659 23.72 -39.40 5.47
CA THR A 659 24.81 -40.27 5.94
C THR A 659 25.17 -41.32 4.88
N GLY A 660 26.01 -40.93 3.92
CA GLY A 660 26.47 -41.81 2.82
C GLY A 660 25.94 -41.39 1.44
N LYS A 661 26.20 -42.21 0.42
CA LYS A 661 26.04 -41.88 -1.02
C LYS A 661 24.59 -41.57 -1.49
N SER A 662 23.56 -41.63 -0.65
CA SER A 662 22.17 -41.29 -1.02
C SER A 662 21.38 -40.68 0.13
N ALA A 663 20.71 -39.55 -0.11
CA ALA A 663 19.80 -38.93 0.84
C ALA A 663 18.45 -39.66 0.86
N ARG A 664 17.86 -39.86 2.05
CA ARG A 664 16.49 -40.39 2.16
C ARG A 664 15.48 -39.26 2.08
N GLU A 665 14.60 -39.31 1.09
CA GLU A 665 13.51 -38.35 0.88
C GLU A 665 12.16 -39.04 1.13
N VAL A 666 11.19 -38.25 1.61
CA VAL A 666 9.81 -38.70 1.89
C VAL A 666 8.85 -37.59 1.47
N ASP A 667 7.76 -37.95 0.78
CA ASP A 667 6.71 -36.99 0.42
C ASP A 667 5.55 -37.09 1.43
N VAL A 668 5.07 -35.95 1.94
CA VAL A 668 3.95 -35.87 2.89
C VAL A 668 2.82 -35.11 2.22
N ALA A 669 1.68 -35.79 2.01
CA ALA A 669 0.50 -35.18 1.42
C ALA A 669 -0.29 -34.35 2.44
N SER A 670 -1.10 -33.40 1.97
CA SER A 670 -1.99 -32.59 2.82
C SER A 670 -2.95 -33.42 3.69
N THR A 671 -3.26 -34.66 3.29
CA THR A 671 -4.06 -35.64 4.05
C THR A 671 -3.32 -36.23 5.25
N GLY A 672 -1.99 -36.07 5.32
CA GLY A 672 -1.13 -36.72 6.31
C GLY A 672 -0.55 -38.06 5.84
N GLU A 673 -0.86 -38.49 4.60
CA GLU A 673 -0.30 -39.71 4.02
C GLU A 673 1.19 -39.54 3.69
N VAL A 674 2.00 -40.54 4.08
CA VAL A 674 3.43 -40.61 3.78
C VAL A 674 3.62 -41.42 2.50
N LEU A 675 4.04 -40.74 1.43
CA LEU A 675 4.18 -41.30 0.10
C LEU A 675 5.65 -41.63 -0.23
N PRO A 676 5.90 -42.73 -0.96
CA PRO A 676 7.18 -42.93 -1.64
C PRO A 676 7.46 -41.77 -2.61
N VAL A 677 8.71 -41.35 -2.70
CA VAL A 677 9.16 -40.26 -3.58
C VAL A 677 8.68 -40.48 -5.02
N GLY A 678 7.87 -39.55 -5.54
CA GLY A 678 7.36 -39.62 -6.91
C GLY A 678 6.08 -40.43 -7.11
N ALA A 679 5.49 -41.01 -6.06
CA ALA A 679 4.14 -41.57 -6.13
C ALA A 679 3.11 -40.43 -6.20
N ARG A 680 2.11 -40.56 -7.09
CA ARG A 680 0.98 -39.62 -7.14
C ARG A 680 -0.01 -39.96 -6.03
N ALA A 681 -0.43 -38.97 -5.25
CA ALA A 681 -1.56 -39.12 -4.33
C ALA A 681 -2.77 -39.66 -5.10
N GLY A 682 -3.39 -40.72 -4.59
CA GLY A 682 -4.55 -41.34 -5.22
C GLY A 682 -5.65 -40.31 -5.39
N ARG A 683 -6.08 -40.09 -6.64
CA ARG A 683 -7.35 -39.39 -6.93
C ARG A 683 -8.49 -40.34 -6.56
N ASP A 684 -8.80 -40.46 -5.27
CA ASP A 684 -10.08 -41.00 -4.82
C ASP A 684 -10.22 -40.81 -3.30
N ALA A 685 -10.86 -39.70 -2.92
CA ALA A 685 -11.69 -39.45 -1.71
C ALA A 685 -11.75 -37.92 -1.48
N GLY A 686 -12.84 -37.19 -1.67
CA GLY A 686 -14.21 -37.53 -2.04
C GLY A 686 -14.91 -36.28 -2.60
N ARG A 687 -16.05 -36.52 -3.24
CA ARG A 687 -17.03 -35.56 -3.76
C ARG A 687 -17.53 -34.57 -2.72
#